data_AF-A0A6H0S4B4-F1
#
_entry.id   AF-A0A6H0S4B4-F1
#
_cell.length_a   1.000
_cell.length_b   1.000
_cell.length_c   1.000
_cell.angle_alpha   90.00
_cell.angle_beta   90.00
_cell.angle_gamma   90.00
#
_symmetry.space_group_name_H-M   'P 1'
#
loop_
_entity.id
_entity.type
_entity.pdbx_description
1 polymer ?
#
loop_
_entity_poly.entity_id
_entity_poly.type
_entity_poly.pdbx_seq_one_letter_code
_entity_poly.pdbx_strand_id
1 'polypeptide(L)'
;MAGQLASSSVNDAPANHRTTRLVAVVAGLLGTILAIATPFLPVTETTATLNWPQDGTLDSVDAPLIGYVATDLNITIPCAAAADLTGTRNVLLSTVPKQAPKAVDRGLLIERVNNELLVIVRNTPVVSAPLSEVLSPACRELTFTAHADKVTAEFIGLTAGPDDENPGEPLRGERGGYDFRPQIVGVYTDLAGPAPPGLELSATIDTRYSSSPTLLKTLVMVLGVVMTIAALVALHRLDVADGMRHRRFLPQRWWSLTKLDALVAALLVWWHFVGANTADDGYILTMARVSEHAGYMANYYRWFGTPEAPFGWYYDLLALWAQVSTASIWVRLPTLLMGLACWWIISREVIPRLGAAVKKSRPAAWTAAAMFLAFWLPLNNGLRPEPIIAVGILLTWCSVERGVATSRLLPVAVAIIIGALTLFSGPTGIAAVGALLVAVGPLRTIVAAHVSRFGYAALLAPIAAAGTVTIFLIFRDQTLVGELQASSFKSTIGPSLAWFDEHIRYSRLFTTSPDGSVARRFAVLMLLLAVAIAVAMTLRKGRIPGTAIGPAQRMIGITVISFLSLMFTPTKWTHHFGVFAGLAGSLGALAAVAIAATAMKSKRNRTVVTAVVLFVTALSFATVNGWWYVSNFGVPWSNEFPEWKFGFTTMLLGLSVLALLVAAWLHFAGGEDRERPWTRFTGAPLAVVTWAVVLFQVISLTLAVTAQYPAWSVGRSNLDALRGKTCGLATDVMVEQDPNVGMLTPIDEPVGEALGAGTAQNFRPDGIPSDISADSVSEQPGSSNFADSEDSDESGSEPGTEGGTTAAAGVNGSQARLPYNLDPARTPVLGSWRAGPQAPATLRSAWYRLPPSGDRGPLLVVSAAGRFDANEVLVQWATEEQAANGKPGGTIGFADVGAVPAWRNLRAPMSAIPEQATRVRLVASDDDLSPQHWIAVTPPRIPELRSLQDVVGSTDPVMLDWLVGLAFPCQRPFFHRYGVTEVPKWRILPDRFGAEANSPVMDYLGGGPLGITELLLRAVPVPTYLEGDWFRDWGSLQQLRQFYPNAKTAELELGTATRSGLWSPAPLRPS
;
A
#
# COMPACT_ATOMS: atom_id res chain seq x y z
N MET A 1 70.16 53.28 -25.99
CA MET A 1 69.14 53.84 -25.10
C MET A 1 68.24 52.72 -24.62
N ALA A 2 68.25 52.49 -23.32
CA ALA A 2 67.43 51.50 -22.63
C ALA A 2 65.96 51.93 -22.64
N GLY A 3 65.05 51.03 -23.04
CA GLY A 3 63.62 51.15 -22.83
C GLY A 3 63.18 50.08 -21.85
N GLN A 4 63.15 50.42 -20.55
CA GLN A 4 62.51 49.61 -19.52
C GLN A 4 61.01 49.52 -19.81
N LEU A 5 60.53 48.32 -20.13
CA LEU A 5 59.11 47.99 -20.03
C LEU A 5 58.79 47.85 -18.54
N ALA A 6 57.84 48.65 -18.06
CA ALA A 6 57.38 48.64 -16.69
C ALA A 6 56.81 47.26 -16.33
N SER A 7 57.49 46.58 -15.42
CA SER A 7 56.96 45.47 -14.64
C SER A 7 55.73 45.98 -13.88
N SER A 8 54.54 45.56 -14.28
CA SER A 8 53.35 45.71 -13.44
C SER A 8 53.54 44.81 -12.22
N SER A 9 53.78 45.41 -11.06
CA SER A 9 53.76 44.73 -9.78
C SER A 9 52.40 44.04 -9.60
N VAL A 10 52.40 42.71 -9.62
CA VAL A 10 51.32 41.91 -9.06
C VAL A 10 51.27 42.26 -7.58
N ASN A 11 50.20 42.94 -7.15
CA ASN A 11 49.89 43.12 -5.74
C ASN A 11 49.56 41.76 -5.13
N ASP A 12 50.58 40.98 -4.78
CA ASP A 12 50.46 39.83 -3.86
C ASP A 12 50.30 40.36 -2.43
N ALA A 13 49.16 40.98 -2.15
CA ALA A 13 48.67 41.06 -0.78
C ALA A 13 48.13 39.67 -0.42
N PRO A 14 48.64 38.99 0.61
CA PRO A 14 48.09 37.70 1.03
C PRO A 14 46.62 37.91 1.38
N ALA A 15 45.71 37.35 0.57
CA ALA A 15 44.28 37.46 0.81
C ALA A 15 43.97 36.94 2.22
N ASN A 16 43.64 37.85 3.13
CA ASN A 16 43.42 37.54 4.53
C ASN A 16 42.05 36.85 4.66
N HIS A 17 42.01 35.53 4.56
CA HIS A 17 40.80 34.71 4.70
C HIS A 17 40.29 34.61 6.16
N ARG A 18 40.83 35.40 7.10
CA ARG A 18 40.47 35.34 8.52
C ARG A 18 38.98 35.51 8.78
N THR A 19 38.33 36.46 8.10
CA THR A 19 36.88 36.69 8.25
C THR A 19 36.07 35.49 7.76
N THR A 20 36.37 34.99 6.55
CA THR A 20 35.70 33.80 5.98
C THR A 20 35.88 32.58 6.86
N ARG A 21 37.08 32.40 7.43
CA ARG A 21 37.38 31.32 8.36
C ARG A 21 36.53 31.42 9.62
N LEU A 22 36.41 32.62 10.20
CA LEU A 22 35.59 32.86 11.39
C LEU A 22 34.11 32.59 11.10
N VAL A 23 33.58 33.07 9.98
CA VAL A 23 32.19 32.83 9.57
C VAL A 23 31.91 31.34 9.40
N ALA A 24 32.79 30.60 8.74
CA ALA A 24 32.64 29.15 8.57
C ALA A 24 32.54 28.40 9.91
N VAL A 25 33.34 28.81 10.91
CA VAL A 25 33.31 28.22 12.26
C VAL A 25 32.04 28.63 13.01
N VAL A 26 31.79 29.92 13.15
CA VAL A 26 30.70 30.43 13.99
C VAL A 26 29.34 30.01 13.42
N ALA A 27 29.11 30.22 12.13
CA ALA A 27 27.85 29.83 11.50
C ALA A 27 27.69 28.30 11.46
N GLY A 28 28.77 27.54 11.25
CA GLY A 28 28.73 26.07 11.26
C GLY A 28 28.37 25.51 12.63
N LEU A 29 29.00 26.02 13.70
CA LEU A 29 28.70 25.59 15.07
C LEU A 29 27.29 26.01 15.51
N LEU A 30 26.88 27.25 15.22
CA LEU A 30 25.53 27.72 15.53
C LEU A 30 24.47 26.91 14.78
N GLY A 31 24.65 26.67 13.48
CA GLY A 31 23.74 25.83 12.69
C GLY A 31 23.58 24.43 13.27
N THR A 32 24.69 23.82 13.71
CA THR A 32 24.70 22.50 14.35
C THR A 32 23.97 22.50 15.70
N ILE A 33 24.24 23.48 16.58
CA ILE A 33 23.62 23.56 17.90
C ILE A 33 22.11 23.82 17.78
N LEU A 34 21.71 24.73 16.89
CA LEU A 34 20.29 25.02 16.64
C LEU A 34 19.54 23.81 16.07
N ALA A 35 20.19 23.02 15.21
CA ALA A 35 19.63 21.77 14.69
C ALA A 35 19.38 20.77 15.82
N ILE A 36 20.38 20.53 16.66
CA ILE A 36 20.28 19.60 17.79
C ILE A 36 19.23 20.06 18.82
N ALA A 37 19.04 21.37 19.02
CA ALA A 37 18.06 21.89 19.96
C ALA A 37 16.61 21.78 19.47
N THR A 38 16.37 21.80 18.16
CA THR A 38 15.02 21.89 17.55
C THR A 38 14.00 20.81 18.01
N PRO A 39 14.37 19.53 18.19
CA PRO A 39 13.44 18.48 18.62
C PRO A 39 12.91 18.68 20.04
N PHE A 40 13.63 19.44 20.88
CA PHE A 40 13.31 19.68 22.29
C PHE A 40 12.48 20.95 22.52
N LEU A 41 12.32 21.78 21.49
CA LEU A 41 11.63 23.06 21.61
C LEU A 41 10.11 22.88 21.76
N PRO A 42 9.43 23.85 22.41
CA PRO A 42 8.00 23.76 22.66
C PRO A 42 7.15 23.76 21.38
N VAL A 43 6.01 23.07 21.46
CA VAL A 43 4.95 23.02 20.44
C VAL A 43 3.61 23.44 21.05
N THR A 44 2.67 23.86 20.22
CA THR A 44 1.28 24.14 20.61
C THR A 44 0.41 22.98 20.14
N GLU A 45 -0.07 22.17 21.09
CA GLU A 45 -1.00 21.06 20.90
C GLU A 45 -2.44 21.60 20.88
N THR A 46 -3.26 21.08 19.97
CA THR A 46 -4.73 21.29 20.01
C THR A 46 -5.36 20.14 20.79
N THR A 47 -5.95 20.42 21.94
CA THR A 47 -6.59 19.40 22.79
C THR A 47 -8.06 19.24 22.40
N ALA A 48 -8.61 18.03 22.48
CA ALA A 48 -10.01 17.77 22.22
C ALA A 48 -10.62 16.89 23.33
N THR A 49 -11.77 17.32 23.85
CA THR A 49 -12.56 16.58 24.84
C THR A 49 -13.94 16.27 24.28
N LEU A 50 -14.39 15.04 24.49
CA LEU A 50 -15.75 14.59 24.18
C LEU A 50 -16.57 14.64 25.46
N ASN A 51 -17.57 15.52 25.50
CA ASN A 51 -18.53 15.60 26.59
C ASN A 51 -19.91 15.12 26.10
N TRP A 52 -20.58 14.33 26.93
CA TRP A 52 -21.95 13.86 26.71
C TRP A 52 -22.70 13.89 28.05
N PRO A 53 -23.98 14.30 28.11
CA PRO A 53 -24.92 14.56 27.02
C PRO A 53 -24.73 15.89 26.28
N GLN A 54 -25.12 15.92 25.00
CA GLN A 54 -25.12 17.11 24.15
C GLN A 54 -26.55 17.68 24.04
N ASP A 55 -26.67 19.00 23.95
CA ASP A 55 -27.96 19.73 23.91
C ASP A 55 -28.95 19.41 25.05
N GLY A 56 -28.47 18.83 26.16
CA GLY A 56 -29.31 18.41 27.28
C GLY A 56 -30.26 17.25 26.94
N THR A 57 -29.95 16.45 25.91
CA THR A 57 -30.78 15.31 25.47
C THR A 57 -29.98 14.01 25.49
N LEU A 58 -30.66 12.88 25.70
CA LEU A 58 -30.06 11.54 25.69
C LEU A 58 -29.93 10.98 24.26
N ASP A 59 -29.49 11.82 23.32
CA ASP A 59 -29.19 11.41 21.95
C ASP A 59 -27.85 10.66 21.92
N SER A 60 -27.78 9.57 21.15
CA SER A 60 -26.51 8.87 20.90
C SER A 60 -25.64 9.68 19.92
N VAL A 61 -24.33 9.63 20.11
CA VAL A 61 -23.36 10.37 19.27
C VAL A 61 -22.23 9.47 18.76
N ASP A 62 -21.78 9.71 17.53
CA ASP A 62 -20.64 9.05 16.90
C ASP A 62 -19.37 9.88 17.09
N ALA A 63 -18.33 9.24 17.65
CA ALA A 63 -17.00 9.80 17.81
C ALA A 63 -15.95 8.68 17.65
N PRO A 64 -15.76 8.14 16.43
CA PRO A 64 -14.79 7.07 16.20
C PRO A 64 -13.35 7.56 16.39
N LEU A 65 -12.70 7.11 17.47
CA LEU A 65 -11.32 7.50 17.79
C LEU A 65 -10.31 6.71 16.94
N ILE A 66 -9.44 7.41 16.20
CA ILE A 66 -8.37 6.80 15.40
C ILE A 66 -7.31 6.10 16.27
N GLY A 67 -7.06 6.63 17.46
CA GLY A 67 -6.16 6.03 18.46
C GLY A 67 -6.82 4.89 19.26
N TYR A 68 -8.06 4.52 18.93
CA TYR A 68 -8.97 3.58 19.61
C TYR A 68 -9.41 3.98 21.02
N VAL A 69 -8.52 4.53 21.84
CA VAL A 69 -8.78 4.85 23.25
C VAL A 69 -8.55 6.33 23.55
N ALA A 70 -9.27 6.84 24.55
CA ALA A 70 -8.97 8.12 25.17
C ALA A 70 -7.76 8.00 26.11
N THR A 71 -7.14 9.13 26.43
CA THR A 71 -6.12 9.19 27.49
C THR A 71 -6.74 9.11 28.88
N ASP A 72 -7.97 9.61 29.00
CA ASP A 72 -8.73 9.74 30.23
C ASP A 72 -10.23 9.61 29.91
N LEU A 73 -10.98 8.89 30.74
CA LEU A 73 -12.43 8.74 30.62
C LEU A 73 -13.06 8.76 32.02
N ASN A 74 -13.97 9.70 32.24
CA ASN A 74 -14.76 9.83 33.47
C ASN A 74 -16.24 9.80 33.13
N ILE A 75 -17.01 9.06 33.92
CA ILE A 75 -18.45 8.89 33.76
C ILE A 75 -19.10 9.02 35.13
N THR A 76 -20.15 9.82 35.23
CA THR A 76 -21.01 9.95 36.40
C THR A 76 -22.45 9.83 35.95
N ILE A 77 -23.19 8.87 36.50
CA ILE A 77 -24.58 8.61 36.12
C ILE A 77 -25.44 8.58 37.39
N PRO A 78 -26.48 9.41 37.51
CA PRO A 78 -27.38 9.38 38.66
C PRO A 78 -28.16 8.06 38.66
N CYS A 79 -28.29 7.39 39.82
CA CYS A 79 -28.92 6.05 39.86
C CYS A 79 -30.38 6.06 39.39
N ALA A 80 -31.07 7.20 39.51
CA ALA A 80 -32.42 7.40 38.99
C ALA A 80 -32.54 7.21 37.46
N ALA A 81 -31.45 7.41 36.70
CA ALA A 81 -31.46 7.19 35.24
C ALA A 81 -31.68 5.73 34.85
N ALA A 82 -31.38 4.78 35.76
CA ALA A 82 -31.61 3.35 35.53
C ALA A 82 -33.10 2.96 35.58
N ALA A 83 -34.00 3.86 36.04
CA ALA A 83 -35.42 3.56 36.17
C ALA A 83 -36.11 3.28 34.81
N ASP A 84 -35.59 3.88 33.74
CA ASP A 84 -36.14 3.76 32.39
C ASP A 84 -35.67 2.51 31.63
N LEU A 85 -34.80 1.70 32.24
CA LEU A 85 -34.32 0.42 31.70
C LEU A 85 -35.41 -0.67 31.80
N THR A 86 -36.43 -0.57 30.96
CA THR A 86 -37.57 -1.49 30.93
C THR A 86 -37.66 -2.26 29.60
N GLY A 87 -38.16 -3.49 29.65
CA GLY A 87 -38.36 -4.33 28.46
C GLY A 87 -37.06 -4.59 27.68
N THR A 88 -37.03 -4.16 26.42
CA THR A 88 -35.91 -4.33 25.48
C THR A 88 -34.82 -3.26 25.59
N ARG A 89 -35.04 -2.21 26.39
CA ARG A 89 -34.01 -1.21 26.73
C ARG A 89 -33.15 -1.75 27.84
N ASN A 90 -31.91 -2.11 27.51
CA ASN A 90 -31.00 -2.76 28.44
C ASN A 90 -29.67 -2.03 28.58
N VAL A 91 -29.31 -1.09 27.69
CA VAL A 91 -28.07 -0.32 27.78
C VAL A 91 -28.33 1.07 28.31
N LEU A 92 -27.76 1.38 29.48
CA LEU A 92 -27.79 2.70 30.10
C LEU A 92 -26.83 3.65 29.37
N LEU A 93 -25.60 3.18 29.18
CA LEU A 93 -24.53 3.89 28.48
C LEU A 93 -23.58 2.85 27.90
N SER A 94 -23.15 3.06 26.66
CA SER A 94 -22.13 2.26 26.01
C SER A 94 -21.19 3.13 25.17
N THR A 95 -19.94 2.70 25.04
CA THR A 95 -18.95 3.33 24.14
C THR A 95 -18.93 2.71 22.74
N VAL A 96 -19.72 1.65 22.54
CA VAL A 96 -19.85 0.87 21.31
C VAL A 96 -21.32 0.46 21.05
N PRO A 97 -21.76 0.27 19.79
CA PRO A 97 -23.07 -0.30 19.51
C PRO A 97 -23.22 -1.72 20.05
N LYS A 98 -24.23 -1.99 20.89
CA LYS A 98 -24.47 -3.31 21.50
C LYS A 98 -24.71 -4.46 20.50
N GLN A 99 -25.12 -4.14 19.27
CA GLN A 99 -25.39 -5.12 18.21
C GLN A 99 -24.11 -5.59 17.50
N ALA A 100 -22.97 -4.91 17.70
CA ALA A 100 -21.72 -5.29 17.07
C ALA A 100 -21.16 -6.59 17.68
N PRO A 101 -20.68 -7.55 16.87
CA PRO A 101 -20.23 -8.86 17.36
C PRO A 101 -19.12 -8.80 18.42
N LYS A 102 -18.25 -7.78 18.35
CA LYS A 102 -17.10 -7.58 19.26
C LYS A 102 -17.31 -6.45 20.28
N ALA A 103 -18.55 -6.00 20.48
CA ALA A 103 -18.87 -4.90 21.39
C ALA A 103 -18.40 -5.17 22.83
N VAL A 104 -18.75 -6.34 23.36
CA VAL A 104 -18.43 -6.74 24.74
C VAL A 104 -16.92 -6.88 24.96
N ASP A 105 -16.19 -7.39 23.96
CA ASP A 105 -14.74 -7.66 24.05
C ASP A 105 -13.87 -6.40 24.01
N ARG A 106 -14.33 -5.32 23.38
CA ARG A 106 -13.50 -4.13 23.10
C ARG A 106 -13.97 -2.86 23.79
N GLY A 107 -15.27 -2.72 24.03
CA GLY A 107 -15.86 -1.50 24.57
C GLY A 107 -16.10 -1.52 26.08
N LEU A 108 -16.85 -0.50 26.52
CA LEU A 108 -17.49 -0.39 27.83
C LEU A 108 -19.00 -0.42 27.63
N LEU A 109 -19.69 -1.27 28.39
CA LEU A 109 -21.15 -1.36 28.46
C LEU A 109 -21.60 -1.25 29.92
N ILE A 110 -22.53 -0.34 30.18
CA ILE A 110 -23.30 -0.28 31.42
C ILE A 110 -24.69 -0.78 31.08
N GLU A 111 -24.98 -2.03 31.40
CA GLU A 111 -26.19 -2.71 30.95
C GLU A 111 -26.91 -3.52 32.02
N ARG A 112 -28.20 -3.69 31.82
CA ARG A 112 -29.09 -4.49 32.65
C ARG A 112 -29.07 -5.94 32.18
N VAL A 113 -28.59 -6.85 33.02
CA VAL A 113 -28.59 -8.30 32.79
C VAL A 113 -29.25 -8.99 33.98
N ASN A 114 -30.26 -9.83 33.76
CA ASN A 114 -30.91 -10.63 34.81
C ASN A 114 -31.35 -9.83 36.08
N ASN A 115 -31.86 -8.61 35.91
CA ASN A 115 -32.22 -7.66 36.99
C ASN A 115 -31.05 -7.11 37.82
N GLU A 116 -29.83 -7.25 37.34
CA GLU A 116 -28.66 -6.55 37.85
C GLU A 116 -28.21 -5.48 36.86
N LEU A 117 -27.63 -4.40 37.37
CA LEU A 117 -26.93 -3.39 36.56
C LEU A 117 -25.43 -3.68 36.63
N LEU A 118 -24.82 -4.01 35.50
CA LEU A 118 -23.41 -4.38 35.40
C LEU A 118 -22.62 -3.29 34.66
N VAL A 119 -21.42 -3.04 35.13
CA VAL A 119 -20.40 -2.26 34.41
C VAL A 119 -19.37 -3.23 33.86
N ILE A 120 -19.37 -3.42 32.54
CA ILE A 120 -18.48 -4.34 31.83
C ILE A 120 -17.52 -3.52 30.99
N VAL A 121 -16.22 -3.79 31.14
CA VAL A 121 -15.16 -3.18 30.34
C VAL A 121 -14.30 -4.29 29.76
N ARG A 122 -14.20 -4.35 28.43
CA ARG A 122 -13.40 -5.36 27.70
C ARG A 122 -13.65 -6.79 28.19
N ASN A 123 -14.92 -7.20 28.20
CA ASN A 123 -15.40 -8.51 28.65
C ASN A 123 -15.06 -8.86 30.11
N THR A 124 -14.72 -7.86 30.94
CA THR A 124 -14.50 -8.05 32.38
C THR A 124 -15.52 -7.23 33.17
N PRO A 125 -16.33 -7.85 34.05
CA PRO A 125 -17.19 -7.10 34.95
C PRO A 125 -16.33 -6.39 36.01
N VAL A 126 -16.56 -5.09 36.18
CA VAL A 126 -15.88 -4.25 37.18
C VAL A 126 -16.69 -4.23 38.46
N VAL A 127 -17.97 -3.84 38.38
CA VAL A 127 -18.91 -3.81 39.50
C VAL A 127 -20.31 -4.19 39.02
N SER A 128 -21.11 -4.78 39.90
CA SER A 128 -22.51 -5.16 39.67
C SER A 128 -23.35 -4.85 40.90
N ALA A 129 -24.63 -4.51 40.70
CA ALA A 129 -25.59 -4.29 41.79
C ALA A 129 -27.01 -4.73 41.37
N PRO A 130 -27.83 -5.27 42.28
CA PRO A 130 -29.24 -5.53 41.98
C PRO A 130 -29.97 -4.23 41.62
N LEU A 131 -30.77 -4.26 40.54
CA LEU A 131 -31.46 -3.06 40.07
C LEU A 131 -32.41 -2.47 41.13
N SER A 132 -32.99 -3.30 42.00
CA SER A 132 -33.82 -2.85 43.12
C SER A 132 -33.04 -2.01 44.15
N GLU A 133 -31.75 -2.30 44.35
CA GLU A 133 -30.88 -1.54 45.24
C GLU A 133 -30.39 -0.26 44.57
N VAL A 134 -30.06 -0.33 43.27
CA VAL A 134 -29.71 0.85 42.46
C VAL A 134 -30.86 1.85 42.42
N LEU A 135 -32.11 1.40 42.33
CA LEU A 135 -33.28 2.29 42.34
C LEU A 135 -33.72 2.72 43.76
N SER A 136 -33.02 2.26 44.80
CA SER A 136 -33.30 2.68 46.17
C SER A 136 -32.78 4.10 46.44
N PRO A 137 -33.32 4.81 47.46
CA PRO A 137 -32.80 6.12 47.86
C PRO A 137 -31.35 6.10 48.39
N ALA A 138 -30.76 4.91 48.62
CA ALA A 138 -29.39 4.77 49.09
C ALA A 138 -28.37 5.03 47.96
N CYS A 139 -28.67 4.59 46.73
CA CYS A 139 -27.82 4.82 45.57
C CYS A 139 -27.99 6.25 45.06
N ARG A 140 -26.90 7.03 45.11
CA ARG A 140 -26.90 8.42 44.61
C ARG A 140 -26.48 8.47 43.15
N GLU A 141 -25.31 7.93 42.85
CA GLU A 141 -24.71 7.94 41.52
C GLU A 141 -23.77 6.75 41.31
N LEU A 142 -23.56 6.39 40.05
CA LEU A 142 -22.54 5.48 39.57
C LEU A 142 -21.39 6.31 39.01
N THR A 143 -20.21 6.19 39.62
CA THR A 143 -18.98 6.79 39.11
C THR A 143 -18.10 5.74 38.46
N PHE A 144 -17.60 6.03 37.26
CA PHE A 144 -16.64 5.19 36.56
C PHE A 144 -15.48 6.04 36.04
N THR A 145 -14.26 5.56 36.22
CA THR A 145 -13.05 6.22 35.70
C THR A 145 -12.13 5.19 35.05
N ALA A 146 -11.55 5.54 33.91
CA ALA A 146 -10.60 4.70 33.20
C ALA A 146 -9.34 5.46 32.81
N HIS A 147 -8.21 4.98 33.31
CA HIS A 147 -6.87 5.43 32.98
C HIS A 147 -6.01 4.26 32.48
N ALA A 148 -4.78 4.53 32.05
CA ALA A 148 -3.90 3.51 31.47
C ALA A 148 -3.42 2.44 32.48
N ASP A 149 -3.41 2.76 33.78
CA ASP A 149 -2.95 1.89 34.85
C ASP A 149 -4.07 1.05 35.48
N LYS A 150 -5.28 1.62 35.59
CA LYS A 150 -6.44 0.97 36.17
C LYS A 150 -7.78 1.55 35.71
N VAL A 151 -8.83 0.74 35.89
CA VAL A 151 -10.24 1.15 35.75
C VAL A 151 -10.97 0.90 37.07
N THR A 152 -11.85 1.83 37.45
CA THR A 152 -12.63 1.75 38.70
C THR A 152 -14.08 2.14 38.47
N ALA A 153 -14.98 1.43 39.14
CA ALA A 153 -16.41 1.70 39.14
C ALA A 153 -16.96 1.60 40.57
N GLU A 154 -17.83 2.53 40.97
CA GLU A 154 -18.40 2.57 42.33
C GLU A 154 -19.86 3.03 42.30
N PHE A 155 -20.73 2.29 43.00
CA PHE A 155 -22.11 2.70 43.27
C PHE A 155 -22.15 3.48 44.59
N ILE A 156 -22.12 4.81 44.50
CA ILE A 156 -22.01 5.68 45.67
C ILE A 156 -23.27 5.59 46.52
N GLY A 157 -23.10 5.09 47.75
CA GLY A 157 -24.15 4.94 48.75
C GLY A 157 -24.64 3.51 48.94
N LEU A 158 -24.23 2.58 48.09
CA LEU A 158 -24.40 1.14 48.31
C LEU A 158 -23.16 0.55 48.98
N THR A 159 -23.34 -0.53 49.74
CA THR A 159 -22.27 -1.29 50.37
C THR A 159 -22.31 -2.74 49.90
N ALA A 160 -21.16 -3.38 49.80
CA ALA A 160 -21.04 -4.78 49.45
C ALA A 160 -21.84 -5.68 50.41
N GLY A 161 -22.53 -6.67 49.84
CA GLY A 161 -23.38 -7.60 50.54
C GLY A 161 -22.60 -8.60 51.39
N PRO A 162 -23.31 -9.44 52.17
CA PRO A 162 -22.68 -10.43 53.05
C PRO A 162 -21.93 -11.54 52.31
N ASP A 163 -22.25 -11.78 51.04
CA ASP A 163 -21.64 -12.82 50.19
C ASP A 163 -20.53 -12.27 49.27
N ASP A 164 -20.25 -10.96 49.32
CA ASP A 164 -19.18 -10.32 48.55
C ASP A 164 -17.82 -10.48 49.24
N GLU A 165 -16.72 -10.25 48.51
CA GLU A 165 -15.35 -10.39 49.04
C GLU A 165 -15.09 -9.49 50.26
N ASN A 166 -15.67 -8.28 50.30
CA ASN A 166 -15.48 -7.31 51.37
C ASN A 166 -16.81 -6.77 51.94
N PRO A 167 -17.55 -7.56 52.75
CA PRO A 167 -18.87 -7.17 53.25
C PRO A 167 -18.85 -5.87 54.06
N GLY A 168 -19.78 -4.95 53.78
CA GLY A 168 -19.94 -3.68 54.50
C GLY A 168 -19.00 -2.55 54.06
N GLU A 169 -18.09 -2.79 53.12
CA GLU A 169 -17.34 -1.73 52.43
C GLU A 169 -18.19 -1.08 51.31
N PRO A 170 -17.87 0.13 50.84
CA PRO A 170 -18.53 0.72 49.67
C PRO A 170 -18.51 -0.22 48.46
N LEU A 171 -19.63 -0.33 47.74
CA LEU A 171 -19.74 -1.22 46.58
C LEU A 171 -18.92 -0.68 45.41
N ARG A 172 -17.66 -1.11 45.33
CA ARG A 172 -16.66 -0.66 44.37
C ARG A 172 -15.91 -1.84 43.75
N GLY A 173 -15.64 -1.71 42.45
CA GLY A 173 -14.77 -2.59 41.69
C GLY A 173 -13.53 -1.88 41.17
N GLU A 174 -12.40 -2.56 41.17
CA GLU A 174 -11.15 -2.11 40.56
C GLU A 174 -10.52 -3.23 39.73
N ARG A 175 -9.98 -2.88 38.55
CA ARG A 175 -9.12 -3.76 37.75
C ARG A 175 -7.85 -2.99 37.38
N GLY A 176 -6.70 -3.58 37.70
CA GLY A 176 -5.38 -3.00 37.44
C GLY A 176 -4.37 -4.07 37.04
N GLY A 177 -3.15 -3.66 36.66
CA GLY A 177 -2.09 -4.56 36.20
C GLY A 177 -2.14 -4.88 34.70
N TYR A 178 -3.11 -4.33 33.98
CA TYR A 178 -3.25 -4.38 32.53
C TYR A 178 -4.00 -3.14 32.03
N ASP A 179 -3.81 -2.75 30.76
CA ASP A 179 -4.47 -1.57 30.18
C ASP A 179 -5.91 -1.91 29.73
N PHE A 180 -6.86 -1.64 30.62
CA PHE A 180 -8.28 -1.91 30.45
C PHE A 180 -9.06 -0.77 29.78
N ARG A 181 -8.42 0.29 29.28
CA ARG A 181 -9.15 1.40 28.64
C ARG A 181 -10.07 0.89 27.51
N PRO A 182 -11.35 1.28 27.50
CA PRO A 182 -12.30 0.83 26.48
C PRO A 182 -12.02 1.51 25.14
N GLN A 183 -12.29 0.79 24.06
CA GLN A 183 -12.35 1.39 22.74
C GLN A 183 -13.60 2.27 22.62
N ILE A 184 -13.44 3.48 22.08
CA ILE A 184 -14.53 4.45 21.93
C ILE A 184 -14.83 4.67 20.44
N VAL A 185 -16.04 4.31 20.01
CA VAL A 185 -16.57 4.66 18.69
C VAL A 185 -17.72 5.67 18.73
N GLY A 186 -18.15 6.04 19.93
CA GLY A 186 -19.23 6.98 20.19
C GLY A 186 -19.72 6.83 21.62
N VAL A 187 -20.85 7.47 21.93
CA VAL A 187 -21.60 7.27 23.18
C VAL A 187 -23.03 6.91 22.82
N TYR A 188 -23.43 5.69 23.19
CA TYR A 188 -24.72 5.11 22.82
C TYR A 188 -25.56 4.82 24.07
N THR A 189 -26.86 4.98 23.94
CA THR A 189 -27.83 4.68 25.00
C THR A 189 -29.14 4.17 24.40
N ASP A 190 -29.85 3.31 25.13
CA ASP A 190 -31.25 2.96 24.80
C ASP A 190 -32.27 3.93 25.41
N LEU A 191 -31.79 4.89 26.22
CA LEU A 191 -32.64 5.92 26.82
C LEU A 191 -33.03 6.99 25.79
N ALA A 192 -34.08 7.74 26.12
CA ALA A 192 -34.56 8.85 25.29
C ALA A 192 -35.18 9.93 26.17
N GLY A 193 -35.11 11.19 25.71
CA GLY A 193 -35.67 12.33 26.42
C GLY A 193 -34.61 13.28 26.98
N PRO A 194 -34.99 14.19 27.90
CA PRO A 194 -34.06 15.14 28.49
C PRO A 194 -33.05 14.43 29.38
N ALA A 195 -31.80 14.90 29.35
CA ALA A 195 -30.75 14.41 30.23
C ALA A 195 -31.04 14.78 31.70
N PRO A 196 -30.99 13.82 32.63
CA PRO A 196 -31.14 14.11 34.05
C PRO A 196 -29.92 14.90 34.58
N PRO A 197 -30.11 15.77 35.59
CA PRO A 197 -29.00 16.50 36.19
C PRO A 197 -28.00 15.55 36.85
N GLY A 198 -26.70 15.83 36.68
CA GLY A 198 -25.61 15.02 37.22
C GLY A 198 -25.19 13.83 36.34
N LEU A 199 -25.82 13.64 35.18
CA LEU A 199 -25.35 12.68 34.19
C LEU A 199 -24.30 13.35 33.28
N GLU A 200 -23.08 12.84 33.32
CA GLU A 200 -21.92 13.39 32.60
C GLU A 200 -20.96 12.27 32.20
N LEU A 201 -20.48 12.33 30.96
CA LEU A 201 -19.34 11.59 30.44
C LEU A 201 -18.37 12.59 29.85
N SER A 202 -17.11 12.48 30.23
CA SER A 202 -16.01 13.27 29.68
C SER A 202 -14.86 12.36 29.28
N ALA A 203 -14.40 12.46 28.04
CA ALA A 203 -13.27 11.69 27.52
C ALA A 203 -12.25 12.61 26.85
N THR A 204 -10.99 12.56 27.30
CA THR A 204 -9.89 13.34 26.70
C THR A 204 -9.26 12.55 25.56
N ILE A 205 -9.51 13.00 24.33
CA ILE A 205 -9.04 12.35 23.11
C ILE A 205 -7.53 12.52 22.99
N ASP A 206 -6.83 11.45 22.58
CA ASP A 206 -5.38 11.50 22.36
C ASP A 206 -5.05 12.27 21.06
N THR A 207 -4.84 13.58 21.17
CA THR A 207 -4.48 14.46 20.05
C THR A 207 -2.99 14.80 20.00
N ARG A 208 -2.12 13.99 20.64
CA ARG A 208 -0.69 14.30 20.85
C ARG A 208 0.11 14.68 19.58
N TYR A 209 -0.31 14.19 18.42
CA TYR A 209 0.34 14.44 17.13
C TYR A 209 -0.22 15.66 16.37
N SER A 210 -1.38 16.19 16.81
CA SER A 210 -2.02 17.39 16.27
C SER A 210 -1.41 18.65 16.88
N SER A 211 -0.14 18.89 16.54
CA SER A 211 0.66 19.99 17.07
C SER A 211 0.98 21.04 16.01
N SER A 212 1.46 22.20 16.44
CA SER A 212 2.06 23.21 15.58
C SER A 212 3.31 23.80 16.22
N PRO A 213 4.33 24.19 15.44
CA PRO A 213 5.56 24.76 15.99
C PRO A 213 5.28 26.14 16.60
N THR A 214 5.78 26.37 17.83
CA THR A 214 5.74 27.70 18.44
C THR A 214 6.62 28.69 17.69
N LEU A 215 6.44 30.00 17.95
CA LEU A 215 7.29 31.06 17.38
C LEU A 215 8.78 30.80 17.64
N LEU A 216 9.14 30.35 18.85
CA LEU A 216 10.53 30.03 19.21
C LEU A 216 11.08 28.91 18.34
N LYS A 217 10.33 27.80 18.18
CA LYS A 217 10.74 26.67 17.34
C LYS A 217 10.93 27.13 15.89
N THR A 218 9.99 27.88 15.35
CA THR A 218 10.07 28.44 13.99
C THR A 218 11.28 29.34 13.78
N LEU A 219 11.57 30.27 14.70
CA LEU A 219 12.74 31.14 14.62
C LEU A 219 14.07 30.37 14.68
N VAL A 220 14.17 29.36 15.56
CA VAL A 220 15.36 28.50 15.65
C VAL A 220 15.57 27.71 14.37
N MET A 221 14.51 27.14 13.78
CA MET A 221 14.60 26.43 12.50
C MET A 221 15.09 27.36 11.38
N VAL A 222 14.46 28.53 11.21
CA VAL A 222 14.83 29.49 10.17
C VAL A 222 16.27 29.96 10.35
N LEU A 223 16.65 30.37 11.57
CA LEU A 223 18.01 30.83 11.86
C LEU A 223 19.03 29.71 11.63
N GLY A 224 18.72 28.49 12.04
CA GLY A 224 19.57 27.32 11.83
C GLY A 224 19.85 27.02 10.36
N VAL A 225 18.81 27.06 9.51
CA VAL A 225 18.96 26.91 8.05
C VAL A 225 19.81 28.04 7.46
N VAL A 226 19.56 29.30 7.84
CA VAL A 226 20.35 30.45 7.37
C VAL A 226 21.82 30.33 7.79
N MET A 227 22.10 29.89 9.01
CA MET A 227 23.47 29.65 9.50
C MET A 227 24.17 28.54 8.73
N THR A 228 23.48 27.44 8.41
CA THR A 228 24.03 26.36 7.56
C THR A 228 24.36 26.88 6.15
N ILE A 229 23.48 27.66 5.53
CA ILE A 229 23.74 28.27 4.22
C ILE A 229 24.95 29.20 4.29
N ALA A 230 25.03 30.07 5.30
CA ALA A 230 26.16 30.98 5.49
C ALA A 230 27.48 30.21 5.68
N ALA A 231 27.46 29.10 6.43
CA ALA A 231 28.63 28.25 6.63
C ALA A 231 29.09 27.57 5.32
N LEU A 232 28.17 27.09 4.49
CA LEU A 232 28.48 26.50 3.18
C LEU A 232 29.01 27.53 2.18
N VAL A 233 28.45 28.75 2.18
CA VAL A 233 28.96 29.86 1.37
C VAL A 233 30.36 30.25 1.82
N ALA A 234 30.63 30.29 3.13
CA ALA A 234 31.98 30.52 3.64
C ALA A 234 32.94 29.39 3.25
N LEU A 235 32.51 28.12 3.35
CA LEU A 235 33.30 26.96 2.90
C LEU A 235 33.65 27.06 1.40
N HIS A 236 32.69 27.45 0.56
CA HIS A 236 32.92 27.69 -0.86
C HIS A 236 34.00 28.75 -1.10
N ARG A 237 33.96 29.86 -0.34
CA ARG A 237 34.94 30.95 -0.44
C ARG A 237 36.34 30.49 0.01
N LEU A 238 36.44 29.53 0.93
CA LEU A 238 37.71 28.90 1.31
C LEU A 238 38.23 27.96 0.21
N ASP A 239 37.34 27.17 -0.42
CA ASP A 239 37.69 26.24 -1.51
C ASP A 239 38.25 26.94 -2.77
N VAL A 240 37.85 28.19 -3.04
CA VAL A 240 38.29 28.96 -4.23
C VAL A 240 39.58 29.75 -3.96
N ALA A 241 40.21 29.56 -2.79
CA ALA A 241 41.47 30.20 -2.44
C ALA A 241 42.68 29.69 -3.24
N ASP A 242 42.50 28.66 -4.07
CA ASP A 242 43.44 28.14 -5.06
C ASP A 242 43.50 28.98 -6.36
N GLY A 243 42.65 30.00 -6.49
CA GLY A 243 42.56 30.88 -7.66
C GLY A 243 41.80 30.29 -8.85
N MET A 244 41.30 29.06 -8.74
CA MET A 244 40.61 28.35 -9.82
C MET A 244 39.13 28.74 -9.86
N ARG A 245 38.73 29.51 -10.88
CA ARG A 245 37.33 29.91 -11.10
C ARG A 245 36.49 28.77 -11.69
N HIS A 246 35.19 28.80 -11.39
CA HIS A 246 34.23 27.87 -11.99
C HIS A 246 34.06 28.22 -13.48
N ARG A 247 34.44 27.29 -14.37
CA ARG A 247 34.20 27.44 -15.82
C ARG A 247 32.80 27.01 -16.24
N ARG A 248 32.20 26.02 -15.55
CA ARG A 248 30.86 25.46 -15.82
C ARG A 248 30.35 24.65 -14.62
N PHE A 249 29.04 24.61 -14.42
CA PHE A 249 28.38 23.76 -13.43
C PHE A 249 27.97 22.39 -14.00
N LEU A 250 27.36 22.41 -15.19
CA LEU A 250 26.93 21.20 -15.91
C LEU A 250 28.04 20.64 -16.82
N PRO A 251 27.99 19.34 -17.16
CA PRO A 251 28.85 18.73 -18.17
C PRO A 251 28.78 19.41 -19.53
N GLN A 252 29.85 19.32 -20.29
CA GLN A 252 29.93 19.91 -21.64
C GLN A 252 28.85 19.39 -22.61
N ARG A 253 28.41 18.14 -22.44
CA ARG A 253 27.44 17.46 -23.32
C ARG A 253 26.05 17.37 -22.69
N TRP A 254 25.76 18.19 -21.67
CA TRP A 254 24.47 18.16 -20.99
C TRP A 254 23.31 18.48 -21.93
N TRP A 255 23.44 19.54 -22.74
CA TRP A 255 22.44 19.98 -23.70
C TRP A 255 22.61 19.31 -25.07
N SER A 256 22.92 18.02 -25.10
CA SER A 256 23.01 17.24 -26.33
C SER A 256 22.19 15.97 -26.24
N LEU A 257 21.52 15.61 -27.33
CA LEU A 257 20.67 14.43 -27.43
C LEU A 257 21.30 13.42 -28.37
N THR A 258 21.45 12.17 -27.93
CA THR A 258 21.83 11.05 -28.80
C THR A 258 20.62 10.18 -29.11
N LYS A 259 20.75 9.31 -30.13
CA LYS A 259 19.67 8.36 -30.49
C LYS A 259 19.29 7.44 -29.33
N LEU A 260 20.28 7.01 -28.52
CA LEU A 260 20.03 6.16 -27.36
C LEU A 260 19.22 6.90 -26.29
N ASP A 261 19.47 8.20 -26.11
CA ASP A 261 18.73 9.01 -25.15
C ASP A 261 17.28 9.21 -25.55
N ALA A 262 17.05 9.47 -26.85
CA ALA A 262 15.70 9.55 -27.39
C ALA A 262 14.94 8.23 -27.18
N LEU A 263 15.62 7.08 -27.36
CA LEU A 263 15.02 5.76 -27.11
C LEU A 263 14.68 5.54 -25.63
N VAL A 264 15.62 5.81 -24.72
CA VAL A 264 15.39 5.65 -23.27
C VAL A 264 14.26 6.58 -22.80
N ALA A 265 14.29 7.84 -23.22
CA ALA A 265 13.23 8.80 -22.90
C ALA A 265 11.88 8.38 -23.46
N ALA A 266 11.82 7.90 -24.72
CA ALA A 266 10.59 7.42 -25.32
C ALA A 266 10.00 6.22 -24.57
N LEU A 267 10.85 5.26 -24.15
CA LEU A 267 10.40 4.11 -23.38
C LEU A 267 9.92 4.49 -21.97
N LEU A 268 10.62 5.40 -21.29
CA LEU A 268 10.17 5.91 -19.99
C LEU A 268 8.82 6.64 -20.10
N VAL A 269 8.66 7.48 -21.12
CA VAL A 269 7.40 8.20 -21.37
C VAL A 269 6.29 7.22 -21.73
N TRP A 270 6.54 6.27 -22.63
CA TRP A 270 5.54 5.26 -22.99
C TRP A 270 5.12 4.43 -21.77
N TRP A 271 6.08 3.98 -20.97
CA TRP A 271 5.82 3.24 -19.73
C TRP A 271 5.10 4.07 -18.68
N HIS A 272 5.28 5.39 -18.62
CA HIS A 272 4.50 6.26 -17.73
C HIS A 272 2.99 6.15 -17.99
N PHE A 273 2.60 5.95 -19.25
CA PHE A 273 1.20 5.80 -19.67
C PHE A 273 0.71 4.36 -19.58
N VAL A 274 1.41 3.39 -20.19
CA VAL A 274 0.91 2.00 -20.31
C VAL A 274 1.54 1.03 -19.30
N GLY A 275 2.53 1.47 -18.53
CA GLY A 275 3.29 0.66 -17.60
C GLY A 275 2.54 0.35 -16.32
N ALA A 276 2.94 -0.74 -15.66
CA ALA A 276 2.40 -1.17 -14.39
C ALA A 276 2.79 -0.21 -13.27
N ASN A 277 1.87 -0.05 -12.32
CA ASN A 277 2.07 0.74 -11.09
C ASN A 277 2.69 -0.13 -9.99
N THR A 278 3.11 0.48 -8.87
CA THR A 278 3.59 -0.27 -7.69
C THR A 278 2.46 -0.56 -6.71
N ALA A 279 2.66 -1.50 -5.78
CA ALA A 279 1.61 -1.93 -4.84
C ALA A 279 1.12 -0.79 -3.93
N ASP A 280 2.04 0.02 -3.40
CA ASP A 280 1.75 1.01 -2.34
C ASP A 280 1.31 2.38 -2.90
N ASP A 281 0.98 2.47 -4.20
CA ASP A 281 0.63 3.77 -4.78
C ASP A 281 -0.70 4.29 -4.22
N GLY A 282 -1.68 3.40 -3.98
CA GLY A 282 -2.92 3.75 -3.30
C GLY A 282 -2.68 4.14 -1.84
N TYR A 283 -1.81 3.40 -1.14
CA TYR A 283 -1.43 3.65 0.25
C TYR A 283 -0.90 5.08 0.45
N ILE A 284 0.10 5.46 -0.34
CA ILE A 284 0.78 6.76 -0.26
C ILE A 284 -0.14 7.90 -0.72
N LEU A 285 -0.93 7.68 -1.79
CA LEU A 285 -1.83 8.71 -2.29
C LEU A 285 -2.93 9.03 -1.28
N THR A 286 -3.52 8.03 -0.63
CA THR A 286 -4.53 8.25 0.42
C THR A 286 -3.93 9.03 1.58
N MET A 287 -2.78 8.60 2.12
CA MET A 287 -2.11 9.31 3.22
C MET A 287 -1.81 10.77 2.89
N ALA A 288 -1.28 11.04 1.70
CA ALA A 288 -1.00 12.40 1.24
C ALA A 288 -2.29 13.23 1.19
N ARG A 289 -3.39 12.70 0.64
CA ARG A 289 -4.68 13.41 0.53
C ARG A 289 -5.35 13.70 1.87
N VAL A 290 -5.24 12.81 2.86
CA VAL A 290 -5.87 13.00 4.17
C VAL A 290 -5.02 13.88 5.10
N SER A 291 -3.70 13.94 4.91
CA SER A 291 -2.77 14.63 5.80
C SER A 291 -3.06 16.13 6.00
N GLU A 292 -3.57 16.82 4.97
CA GLU A 292 -3.91 18.24 5.06
C GLU A 292 -5.04 18.51 6.04
N HIS A 293 -6.03 17.62 6.10
CA HIS A 293 -7.16 17.75 7.01
C HIS A 293 -6.80 17.30 8.43
N ALA A 294 -5.99 16.25 8.55
CA ALA A 294 -5.47 15.75 9.82
C ALA A 294 -4.55 16.76 10.53
N GLY A 295 -3.82 17.58 9.75
CA GLY A 295 -2.83 18.53 10.25
C GLY A 295 -1.45 17.92 10.51
N TYR A 296 -1.27 16.62 10.24
CA TYR A 296 0.00 15.90 10.33
C TYR A 296 0.01 14.70 9.38
N MET A 297 1.20 14.17 9.06
CA MET A 297 1.37 13.04 8.13
C MET A 297 1.16 11.69 8.84
N ALA A 298 -0.11 11.36 9.10
CA ALA A 298 -0.51 10.11 9.74
C ALA A 298 -0.23 8.89 8.85
N ASN A 299 0.16 7.77 9.48
CA ASN A 299 -0.10 6.48 8.87
C ASN A 299 -1.60 6.19 8.99
N TYR A 300 -2.28 6.16 7.85
CA TYR A 300 -3.73 6.11 7.78
C TYR A 300 -4.30 4.70 7.95
N TYR A 301 -3.55 3.68 7.53
CA TYR A 301 -4.05 2.32 7.41
C TYR A 301 -3.65 1.42 8.59
N ARG A 302 -2.61 1.78 9.35
CA ARG A 302 -2.08 0.97 10.44
C ARG A 302 -1.50 1.86 11.54
N TRP A 303 -1.25 1.27 12.70
CA TRP A 303 -0.53 1.87 13.83
C TRP A 303 -1.25 3.06 14.46
N PHE A 304 -2.57 2.96 14.63
CA PHE A 304 -3.37 3.81 15.52
C PHE A 304 -3.22 5.32 15.23
N GLY A 305 -3.06 5.69 13.95
CA GLY A 305 -2.89 7.08 13.53
C GLY A 305 -1.54 7.72 13.89
N THR A 306 -0.52 6.94 14.26
CA THR A 306 0.83 7.46 14.50
C THR A 306 1.46 8.04 13.21
N PRO A 307 2.26 9.12 13.29
CA PRO A 307 2.84 9.74 12.10
C PRO A 307 3.90 8.85 11.42
N GLU A 308 4.18 9.11 10.14
CA GLU A 308 5.28 8.49 9.37
C GLU A 308 6.70 8.97 9.74
N ALA A 309 6.85 9.60 10.90
CA ALA A 309 8.15 10.04 11.39
C ALA A 309 9.05 8.84 11.77
N PRO A 310 10.39 8.94 11.61
CA PRO A 310 11.17 10.11 11.19
C PRO A 310 11.31 10.24 9.66
N PHE A 311 10.52 9.50 8.87
CA PHE A 311 10.60 9.46 7.41
C PHE A 311 9.53 10.34 6.77
N GLY A 312 9.49 10.37 5.43
CA GLY A 312 8.27 10.81 4.73
C GLY A 312 8.15 12.31 4.42
N TRP A 313 9.23 13.10 4.50
CA TRP A 313 9.21 14.53 4.12
C TRP A 313 8.68 14.80 2.70
N TYR A 314 8.80 13.81 1.80
CA TYR A 314 8.34 13.92 0.41
C TYR A 314 6.83 13.67 0.26
N TYR A 315 6.17 13.07 1.25
CA TYR A 315 4.72 12.90 1.24
C TYR A 315 4.01 14.26 1.32
N ASP A 316 4.57 15.21 2.06
CA ASP A 316 4.04 16.57 2.12
C ASP A 316 4.10 17.27 0.75
N LEU A 317 5.13 16.98 -0.05
CA LEU A 317 5.20 17.48 -1.42
C LEU A 317 4.12 16.82 -2.30
N LEU A 318 3.84 15.54 -2.09
CA LEU A 318 2.76 14.84 -2.80
C LEU A 318 1.37 15.36 -2.38
N ALA A 319 1.16 15.71 -1.11
CA ALA A 319 -0.07 16.34 -0.64
C ALA A 319 -0.34 17.65 -1.39
N LEU A 320 0.66 18.54 -1.42
CA LEU A 320 0.60 19.79 -2.19
C LEU A 320 0.41 19.55 -3.70
N TRP A 321 1.06 18.52 -4.25
CA TRP A 321 0.96 18.18 -5.67
C TRP A 321 -0.42 17.63 -6.06
N ALA A 322 -1.07 16.89 -5.14
CA ALA A 322 -2.39 16.30 -5.30
C ALA A 322 -3.53 17.33 -5.30
N GLN A 323 -3.30 18.55 -4.79
CA GLN A 323 -4.26 19.66 -4.87
C GLN A 323 -4.58 20.06 -6.32
N VAL A 324 -3.65 19.86 -7.25
CA VAL A 324 -3.86 20.16 -8.67
C VAL A 324 -4.74 19.09 -9.32
N SER A 325 -4.37 17.82 -9.13
CA SER A 325 -5.12 16.66 -9.62
C SER A 325 -4.64 15.40 -8.92
N THR A 326 -5.54 14.46 -8.68
CA THR A 326 -5.24 13.12 -8.14
C THR A 326 -5.09 12.06 -9.23
N ALA A 327 -5.16 12.46 -10.52
CA ALA A 327 -5.03 11.52 -11.64
C ALA A 327 -3.64 10.84 -11.64
N SER A 328 -3.61 9.53 -11.91
CA SER A 328 -2.40 8.70 -11.88
C SER A 328 -1.22 9.28 -12.69
N ILE A 329 -1.48 9.76 -13.91
CA ILE A 329 -0.46 10.36 -14.78
C ILE A 329 0.20 11.62 -14.20
N TRP A 330 -0.53 12.37 -13.36
CA TRP A 330 -0.05 13.61 -12.77
C TRP A 330 0.73 13.35 -11.49
N VAL A 331 0.17 12.56 -10.57
CA VAL A 331 0.82 12.27 -9.29
C VAL A 331 2.12 11.49 -9.47
N ARG A 332 2.25 10.67 -10.51
CA ARG A 332 3.50 9.96 -10.87
C ARG A 332 4.46 10.79 -11.74
N LEU A 333 4.10 11.99 -12.16
CA LEU A 333 4.97 12.82 -13.02
C LEU A 333 6.35 13.12 -12.39
N PRO A 334 6.47 13.42 -11.08
CA PRO A 334 7.78 13.59 -10.44
C PRO A 334 8.68 12.36 -10.63
N THR A 335 8.12 11.16 -10.56
CA THR A 335 8.84 9.90 -10.77
C THR A 335 9.38 9.79 -12.19
N LEU A 336 8.60 10.14 -13.22
CA LEU A 336 9.09 10.19 -14.60
C LEU A 336 10.27 11.18 -14.76
N LEU A 337 10.15 12.37 -14.18
CA LEU A 337 11.21 13.39 -14.22
C LEU A 337 12.49 12.89 -13.52
N MET A 338 12.35 12.17 -12.41
CA MET A 338 13.47 11.52 -11.72
C MET A 338 14.12 10.44 -12.58
N GLY A 339 13.35 9.63 -13.29
CA GLY A 339 13.89 8.63 -14.22
C GLY A 339 14.69 9.23 -15.37
N LEU A 340 14.16 10.31 -15.96
CA LEU A 340 14.87 11.08 -17.00
C LEU A 340 16.16 11.70 -16.47
N ALA A 341 16.10 12.35 -15.29
CA ALA A 341 17.26 12.93 -14.64
C ALA A 341 18.32 11.87 -14.29
N CYS A 342 17.90 10.72 -13.75
CA CYS A 342 18.74 9.57 -13.44
C CYS A 342 19.53 9.11 -14.65
N TRP A 343 18.84 8.86 -15.78
CA TRP A 343 19.49 8.47 -17.03
C TRP A 343 20.48 9.53 -17.52
N TRP A 344 20.10 10.81 -17.45
CA TRP A 344 20.97 11.91 -17.87
C TRP A 344 22.25 11.99 -17.04
N ILE A 345 22.15 11.79 -15.72
CA ILE A 345 23.30 11.73 -14.81
C ILE A 345 24.20 10.53 -15.14
N ILE A 346 23.62 9.33 -15.31
CA ILE A 346 24.39 8.11 -15.67
C ILE A 346 25.19 8.33 -16.95
N SER A 347 24.53 8.83 -17.99
CA SER A 347 25.11 8.95 -19.33
C SER A 347 26.08 10.13 -19.49
N ARG A 348 25.87 11.26 -18.80
CA ARG A 348 26.71 12.48 -18.96
C ARG A 348 27.77 12.64 -17.88
N GLU A 349 27.53 12.20 -16.65
CA GLU A 349 28.45 12.36 -15.53
C GLU A 349 29.17 11.05 -15.20
N VAL A 350 28.42 9.96 -15.01
CA VAL A 350 28.98 8.69 -14.50
C VAL A 350 29.83 7.98 -15.56
N ILE A 351 29.25 7.63 -16.71
CA ILE A 351 29.93 6.88 -17.78
C ILE A 351 31.24 7.54 -18.21
N PRO A 352 31.30 8.87 -18.45
CA PRO A 352 32.55 9.53 -18.81
C PRO A 352 33.60 9.54 -17.70
N ARG A 353 33.19 9.50 -16.42
CA ARG A 353 34.07 9.48 -15.26
C ARG A 353 34.71 8.11 -15.00
N LEU A 354 34.03 7.02 -15.40
CA LEU A 354 34.51 5.66 -15.23
C LEU A 354 35.69 5.28 -16.14
N GLY A 355 36.01 6.09 -17.15
CA GLY A 355 37.23 5.96 -17.95
C GLY A 355 37.02 6.01 -19.47
N ALA A 356 38.13 6.07 -20.21
CA ALA A 356 38.10 6.28 -21.66
C ALA A 356 37.47 5.12 -22.44
N ALA A 357 37.66 3.87 -22.00
CA ALA A 357 37.09 2.71 -22.68
C ALA A 357 35.56 2.66 -22.51
N VAL A 358 35.05 2.96 -21.31
CA VAL A 358 33.60 3.03 -21.03
C VAL A 358 32.97 4.13 -21.87
N LYS A 359 33.58 5.33 -21.89
CA LYS A 359 33.08 6.50 -22.62
C LYS A 359 32.98 6.30 -24.13
N LYS A 360 33.92 5.57 -24.75
CA LYS A 360 33.98 5.38 -26.21
C LYS A 360 33.22 4.12 -26.68
N SER A 361 32.92 3.20 -25.77
CA SER A 361 32.29 1.92 -26.10
C SER A 361 30.78 2.07 -26.29
N ARG A 362 30.29 1.84 -27.51
CA ARG A 362 28.83 1.76 -27.78
C ARG A 362 28.17 0.62 -26.99
N PRO A 363 28.70 -0.62 -26.97
CA PRO A 363 28.11 -1.68 -26.16
C PRO A 363 27.96 -1.32 -24.68
N ALA A 364 28.92 -0.61 -24.09
CA ALA A 364 28.82 -0.19 -22.69
C ALA A 364 27.64 0.76 -22.44
N ALA A 365 27.43 1.74 -23.33
CA ALA A 365 26.30 2.66 -23.22
C ALA A 365 24.95 1.96 -23.41
N TRP A 366 24.85 1.04 -24.39
CA TRP A 366 23.62 0.27 -24.63
C TRP A 366 23.30 -0.71 -23.50
N THR A 367 24.30 -1.38 -22.91
CA THR A 367 24.09 -2.21 -21.70
C THR A 367 23.68 -1.35 -20.52
N ALA A 368 24.26 -0.17 -20.34
CA ALA A 368 23.90 0.74 -19.26
C ALA A 368 22.43 1.17 -19.35
N ALA A 369 21.98 1.56 -20.55
CA ALA A 369 20.58 1.90 -20.81
C ALA A 369 19.64 0.73 -20.52
N ALA A 370 19.97 -0.47 -21.02
CA ALA A 370 19.16 -1.66 -20.82
C ALA A 370 19.03 -2.02 -19.34
N MET A 371 20.16 -2.03 -18.60
CA MET A 371 20.17 -2.37 -17.18
C MET A 371 19.41 -1.34 -16.34
N PHE A 372 19.54 -0.05 -16.68
CA PHE A 372 18.75 1.01 -16.05
C PHE A 372 17.24 0.78 -16.27
N LEU A 373 16.81 0.56 -17.52
CA LEU A 373 15.40 0.31 -17.84
C LEU A 373 14.88 -0.99 -17.19
N ALA A 374 15.66 -2.06 -17.21
CA ALA A 374 15.28 -3.35 -16.60
C ALA A 374 15.00 -3.25 -15.09
N PHE A 375 15.65 -2.31 -14.38
CA PHE A 375 15.33 -1.99 -13.00
C PHE A 375 14.21 -0.96 -12.87
N TRP A 376 14.24 0.08 -13.69
CA TRP A 376 13.33 1.21 -13.53
C TRP A 376 11.88 0.84 -13.80
N LEU A 377 11.63 0.14 -14.91
CA LEU A 377 10.28 -0.16 -15.38
C LEU A 377 9.47 -1.00 -14.35
N PRO A 378 10.00 -2.11 -13.78
CA PRO A 378 9.20 -2.95 -12.88
C PRO A 378 9.16 -2.50 -11.41
N LEU A 379 10.02 -1.56 -10.98
CA LEU A 379 10.21 -1.23 -9.56
C LEU A 379 9.95 0.24 -9.23
N ASN A 380 10.12 1.16 -10.18
CA ASN A 380 10.17 2.60 -9.92
C ASN A 380 9.09 3.39 -10.70
N ASN A 381 7.97 2.77 -11.08
CA ASN A 381 6.84 3.44 -11.72
C ASN A 381 5.66 3.64 -10.75
N GLY A 382 5.89 4.39 -9.68
CA GLY A 382 4.90 4.61 -8.61
C GLY A 382 5.22 5.84 -7.77
N LEU A 383 4.59 5.94 -6.60
CA LEU A 383 4.71 7.02 -5.61
C LEU A 383 5.66 6.70 -4.45
N ARG A 384 6.17 5.47 -4.41
CA ARG A 384 7.15 5.02 -3.41
C ARG A 384 8.47 5.82 -3.46
N PRO A 385 9.32 5.77 -2.42
CA PRO A 385 10.52 6.61 -2.36
C PRO A 385 11.72 6.05 -3.14
N GLU A 386 11.69 4.82 -3.65
CA GLU A 386 12.84 4.21 -4.35
C GLU A 386 13.38 5.05 -5.53
N PRO A 387 12.56 5.73 -6.37
CA PRO A 387 13.05 6.65 -7.39
C PRO A 387 13.90 7.79 -6.82
N ILE A 388 13.46 8.39 -5.70
CA ILE A 388 14.17 9.46 -4.98
C ILE A 388 15.51 8.93 -4.46
N ILE A 389 15.48 7.74 -3.84
CA ILE A 389 16.67 7.09 -3.26
C ILE A 389 17.68 6.75 -4.36
N ALA A 390 17.24 6.16 -5.48
CA ALA A 390 18.11 5.82 -6.60
C ALA A 390 18.81 7.05 -7.19
N VAL A 391 18.07 8.15 -7.37
CA VAL A 391 18.64 9.42 -7.85
C VAL A 391 19.58 10.04 -6.82
N GLY A 392 19.20 10.06 -5.53
CA GLY A 392 20.02 10.65 -4.48
C GLY A 392 21.32 9.88 -4.22
N ILE A 393 21.33 8.54 -4.32
CA ILE A 393 22.57 7.74 -4.29
C ILE A 393 23.52 8.19 -5.41
N LEU A 394 23.00 8.33 -6.65
CA LEU A 394 23.81 8.77 -7.78
C LEU A 394 24.32 10.21 -7.64
N LEU A 395 23.46 11.12 -7.18
CA LEU A 395 23.85 12.52 -6.95
C LEU A 395 24.90 12.63 -5.83
N THR A 396 24.77 11.83 -4.77
CA THR A 396 25.77 11.73 -3.69
C THR A 396 27.10 11.25 -4.24
N TRP A 397 27.12 10.17 -5.03
CA TRP A 397 28.33 9.68 -5.68
C TRP A 397 28.96 10.70 -6.63
N CYS A 398 28.16 11.35 -7.48
CA CYS A 398 28.65 12.36 -8.42
C CYS A 398 29.26 13.57 -7.70
N SER A 399 28.64 13.99 -6.59
CA SER A 399 29.11 15.12 -5.77
C SER A 399 30.42 14.79 -5.06
N VAL A 400 30.53 13.57 -4.50
CA VAL A 400 31.79 13.06 -3.93
C VAL A 400 32.87 12.99 -5.00
N GLU A 401 32.61 12.36 -6.15
CA GLU A 401 33.58 12.25 -7.23
C GLU A 401 34.07 13.60 -7.74
N ARG A 402 33.17 14.59 -7.82
CA ARG A 402 33.52 15.96 -8.19
C ARG A 402 34.40 16.62 -7.13
N GLY A 403 34.09 16.42 -5.84
CA GLY A 403 34.93 16.87 -4.72
C GLY A 403 36.33 16.25 -4.78
N VAL A 404 36.43 14.94 -5.03
CA VAL A 404 37.70 14.22 -5.19
C VAL A 404 38.49 14.69 -6.40
N ALA A 405 37.81 14.90 -7.54
CA ALA A 405 38.48 15.34 -8.77
C ALA A 405 39.02 16.77 -8.69
N THR A 406 38.35 17.64 -7.93
CA THR A 406 38.69 19.07 -7.83
C THR A 406 39.40 19.43 -6.53
N SER A 407 39.58 18.47 -5.62
CA SER A 407 40.10 18.69 -4.26
C SER A 407 39.33 19.79 -3.50
N ARG A 408 37.99 19.74 -3.50
CA ARG A 408 37.11 20.73 -2.86
C ARG A 408 36.14 20.10 -1.87
N LEU A 409 35.84 20.81 -0.78
CA LEU A 409 34.97 20.30 0.29
C LEU A 409 33.48 20.61 0.08
N LEU A 410 33.12 21.70 -0.60
CA LEU A 410 31.72 22.05 -0.82
C LEU A 410 30.92 20.92 -1.52
N PRO A 411 31.40 20.28 -2.61
CA PRO A 411 30.67 19.16 -3.22
C PRO A 411 30.49 17.98 -2.25
N VAL A 412 31.43 17.77 -1.32
CA VAL A 412 31.30 16.73 -0.30
C VAL A 412 30.26 17.13 0.76
N ALA A 413 30.23 18.40 1.18
CA ALA A 413 29.18 18.92 2.06
C ALA A 413 27.78 18.79 1.44
N VAL A 414 27.64 19.09 0.14
CA VAL A 414 26.40 18.89 -0.61
C VAL A 414 26.05 17.40 -0.71
N ALA A 415 27.04 16.52 -0.91
CA ALA A 415 26.81 15.07 -0.90
C ALA A 415 26.26 14.58 0.44
N ILE A 416 26.72 15.14 1.55
CA ILE A 416 26.22 14.81 2.90
C ILE A 416 24.76 15.24 3.05
N ILE A 417 24.38 16.44 2.58
CA ILE A 417 22.99 16.92 2.62
C ILE A 417 22.09 15.99 1.80
N ILE A 418 22.49 15.67 0.57
CA ILE A 418 21.71 14.79 -0.32
C ILE A 418 21.59 13.40 0.28
N GLY A 419 22.70 12.84 0.79
CA GLY A 419 22.72 11.52 1.44
C GLY A 419 21.84 11.46 2.68
N ALA A 420 21.85 12.50 3.53
CA ALA A 420 20.97 12.59 4.67
C ALA A 420 19.49 12.72 4.24
N LEU A 421 19.18 13.58 3.26
CA LEU A 421 17.82 13.73 2.74
C LEU A 421 17.27 12.42 2.13
N THR A 422 18.12 11.64 1.47
CA THR A 422 17.74 10.33 0.93
C THR A 422 17.59 9.27 2.00
N LEU A 423 18.43 9.29 3.05
CA LEU A 423 18.29 8.40 4.20
C LEU A 423 16.91 8.53 4.85
N PHE A 424 16.42 9.76 5.00
CA PHE A 424 15.11 10.04 5.62
C PHE A 424 13.93 10.05 4.63
N SER A 425 14.13 9.60 3.38
CA SER A 425 13.01 9.42 2.45
C SER A 425 12.20 8.16 2.80
N GLY A 426 12.84 7.12 3.33
CA GLY A 426 12.21 5.90 3.83
C GLY A 426 13.26 4.96 4.41
N PRO A 427 12.88 3.88 5.11
CA PRO A 427 13.85 2.97 5.76
C PRO A 427 14.88 2.37 4.79
N THR A 428 14.51 2.16 3.53
CA THR A 428 15.39 1.67 2.46
C THR A 428 16.44 2.69 2.01
N GLY A 429 16.26 3.96 2.39
CA GLY A 429 17.22 5.05 2.20
C GLY A 429 18.57 4.79 2.86
N ILE A 430 18.64 3.83 3.80
CA ILE A 430 19.90 3.35 4.41
C ILE A 430 20.93 2.90 3.37
N ALA A 431 20.51 2.47 2.17
CA ALA A 431 21.40 2.18 1.06
C ALA A 431 22.31 3.37 0.67
N ALA A 432 21.85 4.62 0.88
CA ALA A 432 22.65 5.82 0.62
C ALA A 432 23.88 5.95 1.53
N VAL A 433 23.89 5.30 2.70
CA VAL A 433 25.05 5.25 3.61
C VAL A 433 26.26 4.63 2.91
N GLY A 434 26.06 3.69 1.97
CA GLY A 434 27.15 3.15 1.16
C GLY A 434 27.92 4.23 0.39
N ALA A 435 27.21 5.21 -0.20
CA ALA A 435 27.83 6.33 -0.89
C ALA A 435 28.61 7.27 0.05
N LEU A 436 28.10 7.48 1.27
CA LEU A 436 28.75 8.32 2.28
C LEU A 436 29.99 7.65 2.88
N LEU A 437 29.92 6.37 3.24
CA LEU A 437 31.05 5.64 3.83
C LEU A 437 32.24 5.53 2.86
N VAL A 438 31.94 5.29 1.58
CA VAL A 438 32.97 5.24 0.53
C VAL A 438 33.63 6.61 0.29
N ALA A 439 32.97 7.71 0.69
CA ALA A 439 33.50 9.06 0.61
C ALA A 439 34.47 9.44 1.75
N VAL A 440 34.52 8.67 2.85
CA VAL A 440 35.33 9.00 4.05
C VAL A 440 36.82 9.05 3.74
N GLY A 441 37.34 8.05 3.02
CA GLY A 441 38.75 7.99 2.63
C GLY A 441 39.17 9.22 1.81
N PRO A 442 38.49 9.53 0.70
CA PRO A 442 38.76 10.73 -0.07
C PRO A 442 38.55 12.05 0.69
N LEU A 443 37.54 12.14 1.55
CA LEU A 443 37.32 13.32 2.41
C LEU A 443 38.53 13.57 3.32
N ARG A 444 39.06 12.53 3.97
CA ARG A 444 40.27 12.62 4.79
C ARG A 444 41.45 13.18 3.98
N THR A 445 41.63 12.73 2.75
CA THR A 445 42.70 13.22 1.86
C THR A 445 42.55 14.72 1.55
N ILE A 446 41.34 15.18 1.22
CA ILE A 446 41.09 16.60 0.91
C ILE A 446 41.28 17.48 2.14
N VAL A 447 40.73 17.07 3.31
CA VAL A 447 40.88 17.82 4.56
C VAL A 447 42.36 17.93 4.96
N ALA A 448 43.11 16.83 4.89
CA ALA A 448 44.54 16.82 5.21
C ALA A 448 45.36 17.76 4.29
N ALA A 449 44.95 17.93 3.04
CA ALA A 449 45.61 18.84 2.11
C ALA A 449 45.35 20.32 2.45
N HIS A 450 44.20 20.66 3.05
CA HIS A 450 43.78 22.06 3.28
C HIS A 450 43.97 22.52 4.74
N VAL A 451 44.17 21.60 5.67
CA VAL A 451 44.22 21.90 7.11
C VAL A 451 45.38 22.82 7.48
N SER A 452 46.53 22.73 6.81
CA SER A 452 47.70 23.56 7.08
C SER A 452 47.44 25.06 6.84
N ARG A 453 46.50 25.39 5.94
CA ARG A 453 46.16 26.77 5.58
C ARG A 453 44.97 27.32 6.37
N PHE A 454 43.96 26.49 6.62
CA PHE A 454 42.68 26.96 7.18
C PHE A 454 42.37 26.42 8.59
N GLY A 455 43.04 25.36 9.03
CA GLY A 455 42.78 24.70 10.31
C GLY A 455 41.53 23.80 10.30
N TYR A 456 41.41 22.91 11.28
CA TYR A 456 40.35 21.90 11.35
C TYR A 456 38.95 22.51 11.52
N ALA A 457 38.79 23.45 12.45
CA ALA A 457 37.48 23.99 12.82
C ALA A 457 36.74 24.60 11.62
N ALA A 458 37.43 25.36 10.77
CA ALA A 458 36.82 26.03 9.63
C ALA A 458 36.43 25.10 8.48
N LEU A 459 37.05 23.91 8.41
CA LEU A 459 36.75 22.90 7.41
C LEU A 459 35.66 21.93 7.89
N LEU A 460 35.61 21.61 9.18
CA LEU A 460 34.70 20.60 9.73
C LEU A 460 33.40 21.18 10.29
N ALA A 461 33.36 22.42 10.78
CA ALA A 461 32.12 23.01 11.29
C ALA A 461 31.01 23.14 10.21
N PRO A 462 31.30 23.56 8.97
CA PRO A 462 30.29 23.54 7.91
C PRO A 462 29.83 22.13 7.53
N ILE A 463 30.70 21.13 7.66
CA ILE A 463 30.37 19.72 7.40
C ILE A 463 29.40 19.18 8.47
N ALA A 464 29.63 19.51 9.74
CA ALA A 464 28.72 19.18 10.83
C ALA A 464 27.34 19.86 10.65
N ALA A 465 27.32 21.13 10.27
CA ALA A 465 26.07 21.85 9.96
C ALA A 465 25.31 21.20 8.79
N ALA A 466 26.02 20.85 7.71
CA ALA A 466 25.46 20.15 6.56
C ALA A 466 24.89 18.77 6.92
N GLY A 467 25.54 18.03 7.82
CA GLY A 467 25.08 16.72 8.28
C GLY A 467 23.88 16.77 9.23
N THR A 468 23.71 17.86 9.98
CA THR A 468 22.63 18.00 10.98
C THR A 468 21.43 18.78 10.47
N VAL A 469 21.51 19.40 9.28
CA VAL A 469 20.41 20.24 8.74
C VAL A 469 19.10 19.47 8.53
N THR A 470 19.14 18.16 8.30
CA THR A 470 17.92 17.34 8.10
C THR A 470 17.10 17.22 9.38
N ILE A 471 17.68 17.45 10.57
CA ILE A 471 16.94 17.46 11.84
C ILE A 471 15.85 18.53 11.81
N PHE A 472 16.10 19.69 11.19
CA PHE A 472 15.08 20.72 11.03
C PHE A 472 13.90 20.27 10.19
N LEU A 473 14.13 19.42 9.18
CA LEU A 473 13.08 18.92 8.29
C LEU A 473 12.26 17.82 8.96
N ILE A 474 12.92 16.92 9.69
CA ILE A 474 12.29 15.80 10.41
C ILE A 474 11.40 16.37 11.53
N PHE A 475 11.99 17.13 12.46
CA PHE A 475 11.30 17.69 13.62
C PHE A 475 10.68 19.06 13.34
N ARG A 476 10.28 19.32 12.09
CA ARG A 476 9.66 20.60 11.71
C ARG A 476 8.31 20.82 12.39
N ASP A 477 7.63 19.72 12.64
CA ASP A 477 6.30 19.64 13.21
C ASP A 477 6.34 18.86 14.53
N GLN A 478 6.67 17.57 14.45
CA GLN A 478 6.68 16.65 15.57
C GLN A 478 7.81 16.93 16.60
N THR A 479 7.63 16.40 17.81
CA THR A 479 8.59 16.48 18.93
C THR A 479 9.43 15.22 19.03
N LEU A 480 10.54 15.27 19.78
CA LEU A 480 11.38 14.09 20.01
C LEU A 480 10.59 12.93 20.63
N VAL A 481 9.81 13.19 21.68
CA VAL A 481 9.05 12.14 22.37
C VAL A 481 7.93 11.60 21.49
N GLY A 482 7.27 12.45 20.69
CA GLY A 482 6.27 12.01 19.72
C GLY A 482 6.83 11.00 18.71
N GLU A 483 8.00 11.28 18.13
CA GLU A 483 8.63 10.37 17.16
C GLU A 483 9.20 9.09 17.81
N LEU A 484 9.77 9.19 19.01
CA LEU A 484 10.28 8.03 19.75
C LEU A 484 9.15 7.07 20.12
N GLN A 485 8.00 7.61 20.58
CA GLN A 485 6.83 6.81 20.89
C GLN A 485 6.25 6.16 19.64
N ALA A 486 6.06 6.93 18.56
CA ALA A 486 5.59 6.38 17.29
C ALA A 486 6.50 5.26 16.77
N SER A 487 7.83 5.48 16.78
CA SER A 487 8.81 4.49 16.29
C SER A 487 8.85 3.24 17.15
N SER A 488 8.90 3.39 18.47
CA SER A 488 8.89 2.26 19.40
C SER A 488 7.61 1.45 19.26
N PHE A 489 6.47 2.15 19.16
CA PHE A 489 5.16 1.51 19.06
C PHE A 489 4.99 0.76 17.73
N LYS A 490 5.43 1.34 16.60
CA LYS A 490 5.48 0.63 15.31
C LYS A 490 6.34 -0.65 15.38
N SER A 491 7.45 -0.61 16.12
CA SER A 491 8.28 -1.80 16.32
C SER A 491 7.62 -2.85 17.23
N THR A 492 6.81 -2.43 18.21
CA THR A 492 6.08 -3.34 19.11
C THR A 492 4.91 -4.01 18.39
N ILE A 493 4.12 -3.26 17.62
CA ILE A 493 2.98 -3.79 16.85
C ILE A 493 3.46 -4.58 15.62
N GLY A 494 4.58 -4.17 15.03
CA GLY A 494 5.14 -4.81 13.85
C GLY A 494 4.33 -4.55 12.57
N PRO A 495 4.80 -5.13 11.44
CA PRO A 495 5.93 -6.08 11.35
C PRO A 495 7.31 -5.40 11.47
N SER A 496 8.24 -6.06 12.17
CA SER A 496 9.65 -5.64 12.20
C SER A 496 10.57 -6.86 12.25
N LEU A 497 10.95 -7.37 11.08
CA LEU A 497 11.84 -8.51 10.93
C LEU A 497 13.28 -8.16 11.34
N ALA A 498 13.97 -9.12 11.94
CA ALA A 498 15.35 -8.92 12.38
C ALA A 498 16.33 -8.86 11.19
N TRP A 499 17.59 -8.55 11.48
CA TRP A 499 18.63 -8.43 10.45
C TRP A 499 19.04 -9.78 9.85
N PHE A 500 18.94 -10.88 10.62
CA PHE A 500 19.25 -12.23 10.16
C PHE A 500 18.15 -12.83 9.26
N ASP A 501 16.98 -12.20 9.21
CA ASP A 501 15.86 -12.58 8.35
C ASP A 501 15.96 -12.00 6.92
N GLU A 502 17.09 -11.40 6.54
CA GLU A 502 17.30 -10.84 5.20
C GLU A 502 17.11 -11.88 4.07
N HIS A 503 17.27 -13.17 4.37
CA HIS A 503 17.00 -14.25 3.40
C HIS A 503 15.54 -14.24 2.89
N ILE A 504 14.58 -13.78 3.70
CA ILE A 504 13.15 -13.68 3.34
C ILE A 504 12.96 -12.81 2.10
N ARG A 505 13.74 -11.73 1.95
CA ARG A 505 13.70 -10.85 0.76
C ARG A 505 13.93 -11.64 -0.52
N TYR A 506 14.86 -12.59 -0.48
CA TYR A 506 15.22 -13.44 -1.61
C TYR A 506 14.25 -14.61 -1.77
N SER A 507 13.77 -15.21 -0.67
CA SER A 507 12.70 -16.21 -0.71
C SER A 507 11.49 -15.68 -1.48
N ARG A 508 11.03 -14.46 -1.14
CA ARG A 508 9.95 -13.76 -1.86
C ARG A 508 10.25 -13.54 -3.34
N LEU A 509 11.48 -13.15 -3.69
CA LEU A 509 11.91 -12.96 -5.09
C LEU A 509 11.84 -14.25 -5.93
N PHE A 510 11.92 -15.43 -5.29
CA PHE A 510 11.86 -16.74 -5.93
C PHE A 510 10.49 -17.44 -5.81
N THR A 511 9.46 -16.76 -5.30
CA THR A 511 8.07 -17.25 -5.34
C THR A 511 7.46 -17.16 -6.74
N THR A 512 6.31 -17.82 -6.94
CA THR A 512 5.53 -17.76 -8.18
C THR A 512 4.39 -16.75 -8.03
N SER A 513 4.76 -15.48 -7.84
CA SER A 513 3.84 -14.38 -7.54
C SER A 513 4.26 -13.09 -8.26
N PRO A 514 3.46 -12.01 -8.24
CA PRO A 514 3.87 -10.70 -8.72
C PRO A 514 5.14 -10.15 -8.04
N ASP A 515 5.41 -10.54 -6.79
CA ASP A 515 6.64 -10.19 -6.07
C ASP A 515 7.89 -10.84 -6.67
N GLY A 516 7.75 -12.09 -7.14
CA GLY A 516 8.79 -12.90 -7.74
C GLY A 516 8.70 -13.03 -9.26
N SER A 517 8.10 -12.04 -9.95
CA SER A 517 7.84 -12.08 -11.39
C SER A 517 9.11 -12.06 -12.25
N VAL A 518 8.97 -12.41 -13.53
CA VAL A 518 10.08 -12.47 -14.50
C VAL A 518 10.89 -11.17 -14.52
N ALA A 519 10.21 -10.03 -14.52
CA ALA A 519 10.83 -8.72 -14.62
C ALA A 519 11.69 -8.38 -13.39
N ARG A 520 11.17 -8.61 -12.18
CA ARG A 520 11.86 -8.33 -10.92
C ARG A 520 13.05 -9.27 -10.71
N ARG A 521 12.84 -10.58 -10.95
CA ARG A 521 13.87 -11.60 -10.79
C ARG A 521 15.03 -11.36 -11.75
N PHE A 522 14.74 -11.04 -13.02
CA PHE A 522 15.76 -10.74 -14.02
C PHE A 522 16.63 -9.54 -13.62
N ALA A 523 16.01 -8.44 -13.18
CA ALA A 523 16.74 -7.23 -12.78
C ALA A 523 17.79 -7.54 -11.70
N VAL A 524 17.36 -8.15 -10.59
CA VAL A 524 18.24 -8.44 -9.44
C VAL A 524 19.37 -9.39 -9.82
N LEU A 525 19.06 -10.51 -10.49
CA LEU A 525 20.07 -11.50 -10.87
C LEU A 525 21.11 -10.92 -11.84
N MET A 526 20.68 -10.09 -12.79
CA MET A 526 21.59 -9.44 -13.73
C MET A 526 22.51 -8.42 -13.07
N LEU A 527 22.03 -7.71 -12.04
CA LEU A 527 22.87 -6.82 -11.24
C LEU A 527 23.93 -7.61 -10.47
N LEU A 528 23.52 -8.69 -9.79
CA LEU A 528 24.46 -9.56 -9.05
C LEU A 528 25.53 -10.14 -9.99
N LEU A 529 25.13 -10.58 -11.19
CA LEU A 529 26.05 -11.05 -12.21
C LEU A 529 27.03 -9.94 -12.67
N ALA A 530 26.53 -8.72 -12.93
CA ALA A 530 27.36 -7.59 -13.33
C ALA A 530 28.39 -7.22 -12.24
N VAL A 531 27.98 -7.22 -10.97
CA VAL A 531 28.89 -7.00 -9.82
C VAL A 531 29.93 -8.11 -9.75
N ALA A 532 29.52 -9.38 -9.82
CA ALA A 532 30.43 -10.51 -9.75
C ALA A 532 31.50 -10.47 -10.86
N ILE A 533 31.10 -10.15 -12.09
CA ILE A 533 32.03 -9.96 -13.22
C ILE A 533 33.01 -8.81 -12.95
N ALA A 534 32.51 -7.66 -12.49
CA ALA A 534 33.34 -6.48 -12.22
C ALA A 534 34.35 -6.74 -11.09
N VAL A 535 33.92 -7.38 -10.00
CA VAL A 535 34.78 -7.78 -8.87
C VAL A 535 35.82 -8.80 -9.31
N ALA A 536 35.41 -9.89 -9.98
CA ALA A 536 36.33 -10.93 -10.42
C ALA A 536 37.40 -10.39 -11.38
N MET A 537 37.03 -9.51 -12.31
CA MET A 537 38.00 -8.88 -13.22
C MET A 537 38.95 -7.93 -12.47
N THR A 538 38.44 -7.18 -11.49
CA THR A 538 39.23 -6.27 -10.67
C THR A 538 40.24 -7.04 -9.80
N LEU A 539 39.82 -8.12 -9.14
CA LEU A 539 40.70 -8.97 -8.35
C LEU A 539 41.74 -9.68 -9.23
N ARG A 540 41.34 -10.20 -10.40
CA ARG A 540 42.24 -10.96 -11.28
C ARG A 540 43.31 -10.09 -11.96
N LYS A 541 42.99 -8.84 -12.29
CA LYS A 541 43.88 -7.95 -13.08
C LYS A 541 44.35 -6.70 -12.32
N GLY A 542 43.97 -6.56 -11.05
CA GLY A 542 44.14 -5.33 -10.25
C GLY A 542 43.19 -4.19 -10.65
N ARG A 543 42.67 -4.19 -11.89
CA ARG A 543 41.71 -3.22 -12.44
C ARG A 543 41.04 -3.75 -13.70
N ILE A 544 39.92 -3.16 -14.08
CA ILE A 544 39.32 -3.37 -15.42
C ILE A 544 40.09 -2.53 -16.45
N PRO A 545 40.73 -3.13 -17.47
CA PRO A 545 41.51 -2.38 -18.45
C PRO A 545 40.72 -1.26 -19.15
N GLY A 546 41.31 -0.06 -19.24
CA GLY A 546 40.66 1.10 -19.87
C GLY A 546 39.67 1.87 -18.99
N THR A 547 39.49 1.46 -17.73
CA THR A 547 38.70 2.16 -16.72
C THR A 547 39.59 2.91 -15.72
N ALA A 548 39.03 3.92 -15.06
CA ALA A 548 39.68 4.63 -13.95
C ALA A 548 39.49 3.83 -12.64
N ILE A 549 40.59 3.52 -11.96
CA ILE A 549 40.61 2.60 -10.81
C ILE A 549 39.72 3.11 -9.66
N GLY A 550 39.95 4.35 -9.21
CA GLY A 550 39.23 4.91 -8.06
C GLY A 550 37.70 4.95 -8.24
N PRO A 551 37.17 5.61 -9.29
CA PRO A 551 35.73 5.68 -9.51
C PRO A 551 35.08 4.29 -9.68
N ALA A 552 35.73 3.37 -10.38
CA ALA A 552 35.21 2.01 -10.59
C ALA A 552 35.14 1.22 -9.27
N GLN A 553 36.19 1.27 -8.45
CA GLN A 553 36.21 0.61 -7.14
C GLN A 553 35.17 1.18 -6.19
N ARG A 554 35.01 2.51 -6.16
CA ARG A 554 33.99 3.17 -5.33
C ARG A 554 32.56 2.80 -5.76
N MET A 555 32.28 2.73 -7.07
CA MET A 555 30.99 2.29 -7.58
C MET A 555 30.65 0.84 -7.15
N ILE A 556 31.63 -0.06 -7.25
CA ILE A 556 31.49 -1.45 -6.76
C ILE A 556 31.27 -1.47 -5.24
N GLY A 557 32.08 -0.73 -4.48
CA GLY A 557 32.00 -0.66 -3.03
C GLY A 557 30.65 -0.14 -2.53
N ILE A 558 30.11 0.91 -3.15
CA ILE A 558 28.78 1.45 -2.84
C ILE A 558 27.72 0.37 -3.02
N THR A 559 27.77 -0.37 -4.13
CA THR A 559 26.77 -1.40 -4.41
C THR A 559 26.83 -2.52 -3.38
N VAL A 560 28.02 -3.01 -3.03
CA VAL A 560 28.21 -4.07 -2.01
C VAL A 560 27.74 -3.58 -0.64
N ILE A 561 28.14 -2.38 -0.21
CA ILE A 561 27.72 -1.83 1.08
C ILE A 561 26.20 -1.57 1.09
N SER A 562 25.60 -1.16 -0.03
CA SER A 562 24.14 -0.98 -0.13
C SER A 562 23.40 -2.30 0.06
N PHE A 563 23.84 -3.39 -0.58
CA PHE A 563 23.27 -4.73 -0.35
C PHE A 563 23.38 -5.14 1.12
N LEU A 564 24.53 -4.91 1.76
CA LEU A 564 24.70 -5.20 3.18
C LEU A 564 23.82 -4.31 4.06
N SER A 565 23.68 -3.03 3.73
CA SER A 565 22.90 -2.08 4.54
C SER A 565 21.40 -2.40 4.53
N LEU A 566 20.88 -2.97 3.44
CA LEU A 566 19.47 -3.36 3.35
C LEU A 566 19.06 -4.45 4.36
N MET A 567 20.00 -5.23 4.91
CA MET A 567 19.68 -6.23 5.94
C MET A 567 19.09 -5.61 7.21
N PHE A 568 19.41 -4.34 7.50
CA PHE A 568 18.93 -3.60 8.67
C PHE A 568 17.57 -2.92 8.45
N THR A 569 16.92 -3.15 7.30
CA THR A 569 15.56 -2.62 7.07
C THR A 569 14.53 -3.47 7.80
N PRO A 570 13.53 -2.90 8.51
CA PRO A 570 12.55 -3.68 9.27
C PRO A 570 11.68 -4.59 8.39
N THR A 571 11.39 -4.19 7.16
CA THR A 571 10.57 -4.97 6.21
C THR A 571 11.42 -5.51 5.05
N LYS A 572 11.14 -6.75 4.64
CA LYS A 572 11.96 -7.51 3.67
C LYS A 572 11.21 -7.75 2.36
N TRP A 573 10.89 -6.68 1.65
CA TRP A 573 10.15 -6.72 0.39
C TRP A 573 11.02 -6.70 -0.87
N THR A 574 10.49 -7.27 -1.96
CA THR A 574 11.19 -7.34 -3.26
C THR A 574 11.28 -5.97 -3.95
N HIS A 575 10.30 -5.09 -3.74
CA HIS A 575 10.28 -3.76 -4.37
C HIS A 575 11.42 -2.84 -3.86
N HIS A 576 12.01 -3.12 -2.69
CA HIS A 576 13.17 -2.37 -2.17
C HIS A 576 14.39 -2.43 -3.10
N PHE A 577 14.48 -3.40 -4.01
CA PHE A 577 15.56 -3.44 -5.01
C PHE A 577 15.53 -2.27 -6.01
N GLY A 578 14.44 -1.50 -6.07
CA GLY A 578 14.33 -0.29 -6.91
C GLY A 578 15.40 0.76 -6.65
N VAL A 579 15.95 0.82 -5.43
CA VAL A 579 17.04 1.74 -5.05
C VAL A 579 18.32 1.55 -5.89
N PHE A 580 18.52 0.36 -6.47
CA PHE A 580 19.70 0.04 -7.27
C PHE A 580 19.60 0.50 -8.73
N ALA A 581 18.46 1.03 -9.20
CA ALA A 581 18.27 1.37 -10.62
C ALA A 581 19.36 2.32 -11.16
N GLY A 582 19.78 3.30 -10.34
CA GLY A 582 20.88 4.21 -10.70
C GLY A 582 22.25 3.53 -10.79
N LEU A 583 22.52 2.57 -9.90
CA LEU A 583 23.77 1.82 -9.85
C LEU A 583 23.84 0.75 -10.95
N ALA A 584 22.71 0.13 -11.29
CA ALA A 584 22.61 -0.95 -12.26
C ALA A 584 23.09 -0.53 -13.66
N GLY A 585 22.69 0.66 -14.13
CA GLY A 585 23.19 1.18 -15.41
C GLY A 585 24.72 1.39 -15.40
N SER A 586 25.25 1.91 -14.30
CA SER A 586 26.68 2.18 -14.13
C SER A 586 27.52 0.90 -14.09
N LEU A 587 27.05 -0.11 -13.37
CA LEU A 587 27.68 -1.43 -13.29
C LEU A 587 27.52 -2.23 -14.57
N GLY A 588 26.40 -2.11 -15.27
CA GLY A 588 26.20 -2.67 -16.60
C GLY A 588 27.24 -2.17 -17.60
N ALA A 589 27.57 -0.88 -17.56
CA ALA A 589 28.63 -0.30 -18.38
C ALA A 589 30.02 -0.89 -18.06
N LEU A 590 30.34 -1.04 -16.77
CA LEU A 590 31.62 -1.62 -16.31
C LEU A 590 31.73 -3.10 -16.68
N ALA A 591 30.69 -3.88 -16.45
CA ALA A 591 30.63 -5.29 -16.80
C ALA A 591 30.78 -5.51 -18.31
N ALA A 592 30.11 -4.68 -19.13
CA ALA A 592 30.24 -4.73 -20.60
C ALA A 592 31.69 -4.49 -21.07
N VAL A 593 32.41 -3.55 -20.46
CA VAL A 593 33.84 -3.32 -20.76
C VAL A 593 34.71 -4.46 -20.22
N ALA A 594 34.40 -5.02 -19.06
CA ALA A 594 35.15 -6.12 -18.46
C ALA A 594 35.10 -7.41 -19.31
N ILE A 595 33.99 -7.68 -19.99
CA ILE A 595 33.82 -8.86 -20.84
C ILE A 595 34.23 -8.64 -22.30
N ALA A 596 34.48 -7.39 -22.71
CA ALA A 596 34.89 -7.05 -24.06
C ALA A 596 36.20 -7.78 -24.43
N ALA A 597 36.38 -8.13 -25.71
CA ALA A 597 37.55 -8.86 -26.20
C ALA A 597 38.89 -8.20 -25.83
N THR A 598 38.91 -6.87 -25.70
CA THR A 598 40.07 -6.08 -25.27
C THR A 598 40.45 -6.32 -23.81
N ALA A 599 39.47 -6.57 -22.93
CA ALA A 599 39.70 -6.88 -21.52
C ALA A 599 39.80 -8.39 -21.28
N MET A 600 38.93 -9.20 -21.89
CA MET A 600 38.87 -10.65 -21.75
C MET A 600 39.28 -11.34 -23.07
N LYS A 601 40.59 -11.57 -23.23
CA LYS A 601 41.17 -12.13 -24.47
C LYS A 601 40.63 -13.53 -24.79
N SER A 602 40.60 -14.43 -23.79
CA SER A 602 40.16 -15.82 -23.96
C SER A 602 38.72 -15.91 -24.46
N LYS A 603 38.52 -16.55 -25.63
CA LYS A 603 37.18 -16.86 -26.17
C LYS A 603 36.41 -17.78 -25.22
N ARG A 604 37.07 -18.79 -24.64
CA ARG A 604 36.49 -19.69 -23.63
C ARG A 604 35.79 -18.92 -22.51
N ASN A 605 36.47 -17.97 -21.88
CA ASN A 605 35.90 -17.22 -20.76
C ASN A 605 34.69 -16.37 -21.19
N ARG A 606 34.74 -15.77 -22.39
CA ARG A 606 33.61 -15.02 -22.95
C ARG A 606 32.40 -15.92 -23.24
N THR A 607 32.64 -17.14 -23.72
CA THR A 607 31.60 -18.15 -23.92
C THR A 607 30.99 -18.61 -22.60
N VAL A 608 31.80 -18.83 -21.56
CA VAL A 608 31.30 -19.14 -20.20
C VAL A 608 30.41 -18.01 -19.67
N VAL A 609 30.83 -16.76 -19.80
CA VAL A 609 29.99 -15.61 -19.41
C VAL A 609 28.67 -15.62 -20.17
N THR A 610 28.69 -15.91 -21.48
CA THR A 610 27.47 -16.01 -22.28
C THR A 610 26.54 -17.11 -21.78
N ALA A 611 27.09 -18.28 -21.42
CA ALA A 611 26.33 -19.37 -20.82
C ALA A 611 25.69 -18.96 -19.48
N VAL A 612 26.43 -18.27 -18.60
CA VAL A 612 25.90 -17.77 -17.33
C VAL A 612 24.79 -16.74 -17.53
N VAL A 613 24.92 -15.83 -18.51
CA VAL A 613 23.84 -14.89 -18.86
C VAL A 613 22.58 -15.64 -19.31
N LEU A 614 22.73 -16.65 -20.18
CA LEU A 614 21.60 -17.48 -20.63
C LEU A 614 20.96 -18.26 -19.47
N PHE A 615 21.78 -18.81 -18.57
CA PHE A 615 21.29 -19.53 -17.38
C PHE A 615 20.47 -18.62 -16.45
N VAL A 616 20.99 -17.43 -16.13
CA VAL A 616 20.27 -16.43 -15.31
C VAL A 616 18.96 -16.01 -15.97
N THR A 617 18.96 -15.88 -17.31
CA THR A 617 17.75 -15.57 -18.06
C THR A 617 16.75 -16.72 -17.97
N ALA A 618 17.19 -17.97 -18.14
CA ALA A 618 16.34 -19.15 -17.98
C ALA A 618 15.68 -19.19 -16.59
N LEU A 619 16.47 -18.97 -15.54
CA LEU A 619 15.98 -18.91 -14.15
C LEU A 619 14.97 -17.76 -13.93
N SER A 620 15.12 -16.66 -14.66
CA SER A 620 14.20 -15.53 -14.61
C SER A 620 12.84 -15.87 -15.23
N PHE A 621 12.79 -16.68 -16.29
CA PHE A 621 11.57 -17.12 -16.95
C PHE A 621 10.88 -18.33 -16.27
N ALA A 622 11.41 -18.82 -15.15
CA ALA A 622 10.81 -19.89 -14.35
C ALA A 622 9.83 -19.34 -13.30
N THR A 623 8.87 -18.52 -13.75
CA THR A 623 7.83 -17.86 -12.93
C THR A 623 6.79 -17.22 -13.86
N VAL A 624 5.76 -16.62 -13.30
CA VAL A 624 4.69 -15.90 -14.01
C VAL A 624 5.12 -14.50 -14.48
N ASN A 625 4.46 -14.00 -15.53
CA ASN A 625 4.53 -12.61 -15.96
C ASN A 625 3.46 -11.74 -15.24
N GLY A 626 3.35 -11.93 -13.93
CA GLY A 626 2.35 -11.27 -13.08
C GLY A 626 2.74 -9.86 -12.65
N TRP A 627 1.75 -8.97 -12.61
CA TRP A 627 1.85 -7.59 -12.10
C TRP A 627 0.82 -7.35 -10.99
N TRP A 628 0.93 -6.22 -10.29
CA TRP A 628 0.06 -5.91 -9.14
C TRP A 628 -1.34 -5.48 -9.56
N TYR A 629 -2.35 -6.03 -8.86
CA TYR A 629 -3.77 -5.66 -8.95
C TYR A 629 -4.22 -5.41 -10.41
N VAL A 630 -4.70 -4.21 -10.70
CA VAL A 630 -5.20 -3.79 -12.01
C VAL A 630 -4.16 -3.73 -13.14
N SER A 631 -2.87 -3.75 -12.82
CA SER A 631 -1.82 -3.79 -13.84
C SER A 631 -1.70 -5.16 -14.52
N ASN A 632 -2.33 -6.20 -13.94
CA ASN A 632 -2.30 -7.56 -14.46
C ASN A 632 -3.39 -7.84 -15.51
N PHE A 633 -4.29 -6.89 -15.73
CA PHE A 633 -5.45 -7.06 -16.60
C PHE A 633 -4.98 -7.20 -18.06
N GLY A 634 -5.28 -8.34 -18.68
CA GLY A 634 -4.98 -8.62 -20.10
C GLY A 634 -3.53 -9.02 -20.40
N VAL A 635 -2.69 -9.15 -19.38
CA VAL A 635 -1.26 -9.45 -19.56
C VAL A 635 -1.06 -10.91 -19.97
N PRO A 636 -0.27 -11.21 -21.03
CA PRO A 636 0.00 -12.59 -21.42
C PRO A 636 0.84 -13.31 -20.36
N TRP A 637 0.48 -14.57 -20.08
CA TRP A 637 1.11 -15.43 -19.06
C TRP A 637 1.13 -14.80 -17.65
N SER A 638 0.07 -14.07 -17.29
CA SER A 638 -0.03 -13.44 -15.97
C SER A 638 -0.13 -14.44 -14.81
N ASN A 639 -0.74 -15.61 -15.08
CA ASN A 639 -1.03 -16.67 -14.11
C ASN A 639 -0.38 -18.01 -14.46
N GLU A 640 0.50 -18.03 -15.48
CA GLU A 640 1.17 -19.23 -15.97
C GLU A 640 2.60 -18.88 -16.44
N PHE A 641 3.42 -19.89 -16.72
CA PHE A 641 4.81 -19.65 -17.13
C PHE A 641 4.87 -19.29 -18.62
N PRO A 642 5.71 -18.31 -19.03
CA PRO A 642 5.86 -17.97 -20.44
C PRO A 642 6.35 -19.15 -21.29
N GLU A 643 5.57 -19.51 -22.31
CA GLU A 643 5.86 -20.64 -23.18
C GLU A 643 5.46 -20.41 -24.64
N TRP A 644 6.15 -21.14 -25.53
CA TRP A 644 5.74 -21.31 -26.92
C TRP A 644 6.01 -22.76 -27.34
N LYS A 645 4.99 -23.62 -27.23
CA LYS A 645 5.07 -25.10 -27.34
C LYS A 645 5.90 -25.76 -26.21
N PHE A 646 6.99 -25.12 -25.82
CA PHE A 646 7.80 -25.43 -24.64
C PHE A 646 8.02 -24.15 -23.83
N GLY A 647 8.21 -24.27 -22.52
CA GLY A 647 8.55 -23.14 -21.66
C GLY A 647 9.83 -22.43 -22.09
N PHE A 648 9.85 -21.10 -22.09
CA PHE A 648 11.07 -20.33 -22.44
C PHE A 648 12.25 -20.68 -21.53
N THR A 649 11.98 -21.04 -20.27
CA THR A 649 12.99 -21.54 -19.33
C THR A 649 13.75 -22.76 -19.85
N THR A 650 13.08 -23.78 -20.40
CA THR A 650 13.75 -25.01 -20.87
C THR A 650 14.56 -24.75 -22.14
N MET A 651 14.02 -23.91 -23.05
CA MET A 651 14.72 -23.51 -24.27
C MET A 651 16.02 -22.74 -23.95
N LEU A 652 15.95 -21.77 -23.04
CA LEU A 652 17.10 -20.97 -22.61
C LEU A 652 18.13 -21.81 -21.84
N LEU A 653 17.65 -22.77 -21.03
CA LEU A 653 18.52 -23.73 -20.35
C LEU A 653 19.28 -24.60 -21.36
N GLY A 654 18.59 -25.11 -22.40
CA GLY A 654 19.23 -25.85 -23.49
C GLY A 654 20.30 -25.03 -24.20
N LEU A 655 20.05 -23.75 -24.48
CA LEU A 655 21.05 -22.83 -25.05
C LEU A 655 22.23 -22.57 -24.11
N SER A 656 21.99 -22.48 -22.80
CA SER A 656 23.04 -22.35 -21.79
C SER A 656 23.96 -23.58 -21.78
N VAL A 657 23.38 -24.78 -21.75
CA VAL A 657 24.13 -26.04 -21.81
C VAL A 657 24.94 -26.13 -23.10
N LEU A 658 24.35 -25.77 -24.25
CA LEU A 658 25.08 -25.73 -25.52
C LEU A 658 26.27 -24.76 -25.47
N ALA A 659 26.09 -23.57 -24.89
CA ALA A 659 27.18 -22.62 -24.72
C ALA A 659 28.29 -23.16 -23.79
N LEU A 660 27.94 -23.90 -22.74
CA LEU A 660 28.91 -24.60 -21.88
C LEU A 660 29.67 -25.69 -22.64
N LEU A 661 28.99 -26.49 -23.47
CA LEU A 661 29.64 -27.50 -24.31
C LEU A 661 30.62 -26.86 -25.30
N VAL A 662 30.25 -25.73 -25.91
CA VAL A 662 31.16 -24.94 -26.77
C VAL A 662 32.33 -24.38 -25.95
N ALA A 663 32.09 -23.90 -24.73
CA ALA A 663 33.17 -23.43 -23.84
C ALA A 663 34.12 -24.56 -23.44
N ALA A 664 33.60 -25.76 -23.15
CA ALA A 664 34.39 -26.95 -22.86
C ALA A 664 35.20 -27.40 -24.08
N TRP A 665 34.60 -27.40 -25.27
CA TRP A 665 35.31 -27.66 -26.52
C TRP A 665 36.44 -26.66 -26.74
N LEU A 666 36.19 -25.35 -26.58
CA LEU A 666 37.24 -24.31 -26.64
C LEU A 666 38.32 -24.47 -25.56
N HIS A 667 37.99 -25.10 -24.42
CA HIS A 667 38.95 -25.40 -23.38
C HIS A 667 39.92 -26.51 -23.79
N PHE A 668 39.42 -27.56 -24.47
CA PHE A 668 40.21 -28.71 -24.90
C PHE A 668 40.90 -28.52 -26.27
N ALA A 669 40.32 -27.73 -27.18
CA ALA A 669 40.78 -27.63 -28.57
C ALA A 669 42.11 -26.87 -28.78
N GLY A 670 42.61 -26.11 -27.79
CA GLY A 670 44.00 -25.61 -27.72
C GLY A 670 44.57 -24.74 -28.87
N GLY A 671 43.82 -24.40 -29.93
CA GLY A 671 44.38 -23.86 -31.19
C GLY A 671 44.31 -22.34 -31.40
N GLU A 672 45.23 -21.82 -32.24
CA GLU A 672 45.35 -20.41 -32.64
C GLU A 672 44.14 -19.85 -33.39
N ASP A 673 43.85 -18.57 -33.10
CA ASP A 673 42.59 -17.89 -33.32
C ASP A 673 42.45 -17.29 -34.75
N ARG A 674 41.73 -17.97 -35.66
CA ARG A 674 41.16 -17.32 -36.85
C ARG A 674 39.84 -16.62 -36.49
N GLU A 675 39.72 -15.32 -36.78
CA GLU A 675 38.45 -14.58 -36.65
C GLU A 675 37.47 -15.04 -37.74
N ARG A 676 36.31 -15.59 -37.33
CA ARG A 676 35.20 -15.91 -38.22
C ARG A 676 34.13 -14.81 -38.16
N PRO A 677 33.40 -14.50 -39.24
CA PRO A 677 32.46 -13.37 -39.31
C PRO A 677 31.32 -13.39 -38.28
N TRP A 678 30.96 -14.57 -37.74
CA TRP A 678 29.91 -14.77 -36.73
C TRP A 678 30.29 -14.27 -35.32
N THR A 679 31.55 -13.91 -35.06
CA THR A 679 32.03 -13.37 -33.76
C THR A 679 31.43 -12.00 -33.42
N ARG A 680 30.72 -11.34 -34.34
CA ARG A 680 29.98 -10.10 -34.05
C ARG A 680 28.79 -10.30 -33.12
N PHE A 681 28.15 -11.48 -33.12
CA PHE A 681 26.99 -11.78 -32.26
C PHE A 681 27.38 -12.04 -30.79
N THR A 682 28.65 -12.33 -30.49
CA THR A 682 29.15 -12.60 -29.13
C THR A 682 29.78 -11.37 -28.45
N GLY A 683 29.73 -10.19 -29.09
CA GLY A 683 30.43 -8.99 -28.61
C GLY A 683 29.81 -8.30 -27.39
N ALA A 684 28.51 -8.51 -27.12
CA ALA A 684 27.76 -7.81 -26.06
C ALA A 684 26.55 -8.61 -25.52
N PRO A 685 26.75 -9.82 -24.97
CA PRO A 685 25.65 -10.70 -24.55
C PRO A 685 24.71 -10.06 -23.52
N LEU A 686 25.26 -9.28 -22.57
CA LEU A 686 24.48 -8.54 -21.58
C LEU A 686 23.51 -7.55 -22.22
N ALA A 687 23.94 -6.78 -23.23
CA ALA A 687 23.10 -5.80 -23.89
C ALA A 687 21.91 -6.48 -24.58
N VAL A 688 22.17 -7.53 -25.36
CA VAL A 688 21.16 -8.22 -26.18
C VAL A 688 20.06 -8.79 -25.29
N VAL A 689 20.44 -9.55 -24.27
CA VAL A 689 19.48 -10.23 -23.38
C VAL A 689 18.69 -9.21 -22.55
N THR A 690 19.36 -8.18 -22.02
CA THR A 690 18.67 -7.16 -21.20
C THR A 690 17.69 -6.35 -22.04
N TRP A 691 18.04 -5.98 -23.28
CA TRP A 691 17.10 -5.33 -24.20
C TRP A 691 15.94 -6.23 -24.59
N ALA A 692 16.18 -7.54 -24.81
CA ALA A 692 15.11 -8.49 -25.11
C ALA A 692 14.08 -8.57 -23.96
N VAL A 693 14.54 -8.59 -22.70
CA VAL A 693 13.65 -8.61 -21.53
C VAL A 693 12.93 -7.26 -21.34
N VAL A 694 13.60 -6.13 -21.57
CA VAL A 694 12.95 -4.80 -21.57
C VAL A 694 11.85 -4.73 -22.62
N LEU A 695 12.10 -5.22 -23.84
CA LEU A 695 11.10 -5.27 -24.90
C LEU A 695 9.96 -6.23 -24.56
N PHE A 696 10.25 -7.39 -23.95
CA PHE A 696 9.23 -8.31 -23.46
C PHE A 696 8.28 -7.63 -22.47
N GLN A 697 8.79 -6.86 -21.50
CA GLN A 697 7.97 -6.11 -20.54
C GLN A 697 7.11 -5.04 -21.22
N VAL A 698 7.70 -4.24 -22.11
CA VAL A 698 6.99 -3.15 -22.80
C VAL A 698 5.91 -3.70 -23.73
N ILE A 699 6.23 -4.76 -24.48
CA ILE A 699 5.29 -5.40 -25.40
C ILE A 699 4.16 -6.08 -24.62
N SER A 700 4.43 -6.78 -23.52
CA SER A 700 3.39 -7.49 -22.77
C SER A 700 2.30 -6.55 -22.24
N LEU A 701 2.68 -5.42 -21.63
CA LEU A 701 1.70 -4.42 -21.17
C LEU A 701 1.05 -3.63 -22.31
N THR A 702 1.78 -3.37 -23.40
CA THR A 702 1.17 -2.73 -24.58
C THR A 702 0.12 -3.65 -25.21
N LEU A 703 0.40 -4.96 -25.30
CA LEU A 703 -0.56 -5.95 -25.79
C LEU A 703 -1.78 -6.05 -24.88
N ALA A 704 -1.58 -6.00 -23.56
CA ALA A 704 -2.66 -6.03 -22.59
C ALA A 704 -3.68 -4.90 -22.82
N VAL A 705 -3.19 -3.67 -23.03
CA VAL A 705 -4.03 -2.50 -23.35
C VAL A 705 -4.81 -2.71 -24.64
N THR A 706 -4.19 -3.28 -25.67
CA THR A 706 -4.86 -3.48 -26.96
C THR A 706 -5.83 -4.68 -26.96
N ALA A 707 -5.50 -5.75 -26.24
CA ALA A 707 -6.28 -6.98 -26.21
C ALA A 707 -7.57 -6.83 -25.39
N GLN A 708 -7.55 -5.98 -24.36
CA GLN A 708 -8.72 -5.72 -23.53
C GLN A 708 -9.63 -4.63 -24.08
N TYR A 709 -9.22 -3.85 -25.07
CA TYR A 709 -10.05 -2.77 -25.58
C TYR A 709 -11.37 -3.33 -26.16
N PRO A 710 -12.56 -2.82 -25.77
CA PRO A 710 -12.79 -1.54 -25.09
C PRO A 710 -12.81 -1.56 -23.56
N ALA A 711 -12.65 -2.70 -22.88
CA ALA A 711 -12.65 -2.79 -21.42
C ALA A 711 -11.51 -1.97 -20.76
N TRP A 712 -11.59 -1.80 -19.45
CA TRP A 712 -10.64 -1.00 -18.70
C TRP A 712 -9.23 -1.59 -18.72
N SER A 713 -8.22 -0.73 -18.88
CA SER A 713 -6.81 -1.03 -18.61
C SER A 713 -6.10 0.21 -18.04
N VAL A 714 -4.98 0.01 -17.35
CA VAL A 714 -4.14 1.11 -16.84
C VAL A 714 -3.75 2.07 -17.97
N GLY A 715 -3.35 1.54 -19.12
CA GLY A 715 -2.97 2.35 -20.28
C GLY A 715 -4.13 3.15 -20.86
N ARG A 716 -5.31 2.53 -21.02
CA ARG A 716 -6.50 3.22 -21.55
C ARG A 716 -6.92 4.35 -20.61
N SER A 717 -7.01 4.09 -19.30
CA SER A 717 -7.40 5.10 -18.31
C SER A 717 -6.43 6.29 -18.24
N ASN A 718 -5.12 6.04 -18.31
CA ASN A 718 -4.11 7.10 -18.36
C ASN A 718 -4.20 7.95 -19.64
N LEU A 719 -4.54 7.34 -20.79
CA LEU A 719 -4.74 8.07 -22.05
C LEU A 719 -6.05 8.87 -22.04
N ASP A 720 -7.11 8.33 -21.43
CA ASP A 720 -8.40 9.02 -21.29
C ASP A 720 -8.35 10.18 -20.29
N ALA A 721 -7.48 10.10 -19.28
CA ALA A 721 -7.21 11.22 -18.37
C ALA A 721 -6.70 12.47 -19.09
N LEU A 722 -5.97 12.33 -20.21
CA LEU A 722 -5.56 13.47 -21.05
C LEU A 722 -6.74 14.20 -21.71
N ARG A 723 -7.91 13.54 -21.80
CA ARG A 723 -9.16 14.08 -22.36
C ARG A 723 -10.16 14.49 -21.28
N GLY A 724 -9.74 14.56 -20.02
CA GLY A 724 -10.57 14.96 -18.88
C GLY A 724 -11.33 13.82 -18.18
N LYS A 725 -11.21 12.57 -18.65
CA LYS A 725 -11.80 11.40 -17.96
C LYS A 725 -10.83 10.86 -16.92
N THR A 726 -10.78 11.49 -15.75
CA THR A 726 -9.71 11.26 -14.75
C THR A 726 -10.07 10.31 -13.60
N CYS A 727 -11.25 9.70 -13.61
CA CYS A 727 -11.74 8.89 -12.48
C CYS A 727 -11.36 7.40 -12.50
N GLY A 728 -10.41 7.03 -13.37
CA GLY A 728 -9.79 5.70 -13.33
C GLY A 728 -10.79 4.59 -13.59
N LEU A 729 -10.92 3.66 -12.63
CA LEU A 729 -11.75 2.46 -12.73
C LEU A 729 -13.23 2.74 -12.42
N ALA A 730 -13.55 3.84 -11.72
CA ALA A 730 -14.92 4.18 -11.28
C ALA A 730 -15.91 4.38 -12.44
N THR A 731 -15.41 4.70 -13.65
CA THR A 731 -16.24 4.91 -14.84
C THR A 731 -16.65 3.63 -15.54
N ASP A 732 -15.94 2.53 -15.30
CA ASP A 732 -16.12 1.25 -16.00
C ASP A 732 -16.53 0.11 -15.04
N VAL A 733 -16.69 0.41 -13.75
CA VAL A 733 -17.34 -0.49 -12.80
C VAL A 733 -18.82 -0.16 -12.78
N MET A 734 -19.65 -1.13 -13.15
CA MET A 734 -21.10 -1.03 -13.16
C MET A 734 -21.66 -1.57 -11.85
N VAL A 735 -22.55 -0.81 -11.23
CA VAL A 735 -23.13 -1.07 -9.91
C VAL A 735 -24.64 -1.24 -10.03
N GLU A 736 -25.16 -2.31 -9.44
CA GLU A 736 -26.60 -2.57 -9.27
C GLU A 736 -27.02 -2.15 -7.85
N GLN A 737 -27.70 -1.00 -7.70
CA GLN A 737 -28.07 -0.47 -6.38
C GLN A 737 -29.21 -1.25 -5.72
N ASP A 738 -30.25 -1.62 -6.49
CA ASP A 738 -31.36 -2.44 -6.00
C ASP A 738 -31.53 -3.68 -6.90
N PRO A 739 -31.03 -4.85 -6.46
CA PRO A 739 -31.12 -6.08 -7.24
C PRO A 739 -32.53 -6.67 -7.32
N ASN A 740 -33.52 -6.07 -6.66
CA ASN A 740 -34.91 -6.53 -6.70
C ASN A 740 -35.72 -5.96 -7.87
N VAL A 741 -35.26 -4.87 -8.50
CA VAL A 741 -35.99 -4.19 -9.60
C VAL A 741 -35.90 -4.97 -10.91
N GLY A 742 -34.72 -5.53 -11.21
CA GLY A 742 -34.44 -6.21 -12.48
C GLY A 742 -34.97 -7.64 -12.61
N MET A 743 -35.72 -8.15 -11.63
CA MET A 743 -36.21 -9.53 -11.62
C MET A 743 -37.14 -9.81 -12.80
N LEU A 744 -36.88 -10.89 -13.54
CA LEU A 744 -37.75 -11.24 -14.67
C LEU A 744 -39.08 -11.81 -14.20
N THR A 745 -40.15 -11.47 -14.90
CA THR A 745 -41.49 -11.96 -14.61
C THR A 745 -41.72 -13.34 -15.24
N PRO A 746 -42.17 -14.34 -14.46
CA PRO A 746 -42.64 -15.61 -15.03
C PRO A 746 -43.91 -15.38 -15.85
N ILE A 747 -44.14 -16.23 -16.86
CA ILE A 747 -45.27 -16.06 -17.80
C ILE A 747 -46.52 -16.77 -17.31
N ASP A 748 -46.40 -18.07 -17.02
CA ASP A 748 -47.54 -18.97 -16.80
C ASP A 748 -47.81 -19.25 -15.31
N GLU A 749 -46.87 -18.90 -14.43
CA GLU A 749 -46.84 -19.34 -13.03
C GLU A 749 -46.62 -18.17 -12.06
N PRO A 750 -47.15 -18.22 -10.83
CA PRO A 750 -46.88 -17.21 -9.81
C PRO A 750 -45.42 -17.24 -9.36
N VAL A 751 -44.91 -16.09 -8.90
CA VAL A 751 -43.49 -15.90 -8.54
C VAL A 751 -42.97 -16.94 -7.55
N GLY A 752 -43.76 -17.34 -6.55
CA GLY A 752 -43.34 -18.32 -5.54
C GLY A 752 -43.08 -19.73 -6.09
N GLU A 753 -43.76 -20.14 -7.16
CA GLU A 753 -43.68 -21.51 -7.70
C GLU A 753 -42.84 -21.58 -8.99
N ALA A 754 -42.69 -20.45 -9.69
CA ALA A 754 -42.09 -20.36 -11.02
C ALA A 754 -40.66 -20.92 -11.12
N LEU A 755 -39.85 -20.85 -10.06
CA LEU A 755 -38.47 -21.34 -10.09
C LEU A 755 -38.38 -22.87 -10.25
N GLY A 756 -39.37 -23.61 -9.74
CA GLY A 756 -39.43 -25.07 -9.79
C GLY A 756 -40.52 -25.67 -10.69
N ALA A 757 -41.33 -24.83 -11.34
CA ALA A 757 -42.57 -25.26 -12.01
C ALA A 757 -42.40 -26.25 -13.17
N GLY A 758 -41.27 -26.21 -13.90
CA GLY A 758 -41.04 -27.14 -15.01
C GLY A 758 -40.64 -28.54 -14.52
N THR A 759 -39.64 -28.63 -13.65
CA THR A 759 -39.20 -29.84 -12.96
C THR A 759 -38.39 -29.41 -11.74
N ALA A 760 -38.66 -29.94 -10.55
CA ALA A 760 -37.86 -29.70 -9.36
C ALA A 760 -37.65 -31.02 -8.59
N GLN A 761 -36.87 -31.92 -9.16
CA GLN A 761 -36.53 -33.17 -8.51
C GLN A 761 -35.40 -32.92 -7.51
N ASN A 762 -35.64 -33.24 -6.23
CA ASN A 762 -34.67 -33.11 -5.14
C ASN A 762 -34.16 -31.69 -4.83
N PHE A 763 -34.69 -30.66 -5.50
CA PHE A 763 -34.56 -29.25 -5.14
C PHE A 763 -35.67 -28.82 -4.18
N ARG A 764 -35.34 -28.06 -3.13
CA ARG A 764 -36.31 -27.59 -2.13
C ARG A 764 -35.97 -26.18 -1.62
N PRO A 765 -36.95 -25.45 -1.04
CA PRO A 765 -36.73 -24.08 -0.57
C PRO A 765 -35.56 -23.93 0.41
N ASP A 766 -35.46 -24.79 1.43
CA ASP A 766 -34.36 -24.78 2.41
C ASP A 766 -33.28 -25.83 2.11
N GLY A 767 -33.02 -26.08 0.82
CA GLY A 767 -32.00 -27.01 0.35
C GLY A 767 -30.60 -26.38 0.33
N ILE A 768 -30.25 -25.62 1.38
CA ILE A 768 -29.00 -24.85 1.49
C ILE A 768 -28.47 -25.04 2.92
N PRO A 769 -27.17 -25.29 3.12
CA PRO A 769 -26.58 -25.27 4.45
C PRO A 769 -26.78 -23.92 5.14
N SER A 770 -26.89 -23.93 6.47
CA SER A 770 -27.02 -22.68 7.25
C SER A 770 -25.71 -21.89 7.32
N ASP A 771 -24.57 -22.54 7.13
CA ASP A 771 -23.25 -21.93 7.00
C ASP A 771 -22.66 -22.36 5.65
N ILE A 772 -22.38 -21.37 4.81
CA ILE A 772 -21.77 -21.53 3.49
C ILE A 772 -20.56 -20.60 3.32
N SER A 773 -19.88 -20.31 4.44
CA SER A 773 -18.62 -19.57 4.44
C SER A 773 -17.65 -20.13 3.41
N ALA A 774 -16.98 -19.25 2.67
CA ALA A 774 -16.09 -19.64 1.60
C ALA A 774 -14.83 -20.37 2.10
N ASP A 775 -14.34 -21.32 1.31
CA ASP A 775 -13.08 -22.00 1.58
C ASP A 775 -11.92 -20.98 1.59
N SER A 776 -11.05 -21.00 2.59
CA SER A 776 -9.85 -20.14 2.65
C SER A 776 -9.00 -20.28 1.38
N VAL A 777 -8.43 -19.19 0.90
CA VAL A 777 -7.52 -19.21 -0.24
C VAL A 777 -6.14 -19.68 0.24
N SER A 778 -5.69 -20.84 -0.22
CA SER A 778 -4.34 -21.34 0.13
C SER A 778 -3.25 -20.47 -0.51
N GLU A 779 -2.51 -19.75 0.33
CA GLU A 779 -1.32 -19.01 -0.06
C GLU A 779 -0.08 -19.91 -0.27
N GLN A 780 0.84 -19.49 -1.14
CA GLN A 780 2.12 -20.19 -1.27
C GLN A 780 3.01 -19.86 -0.06
N PRO A 781 3.78 -20.81 0.47
CA PRO A 781 4.74 -20.53 1.54
C PRO A 781 5.68 -19.37 1.15
N GLY A 782 5.60 -18.26 1.88
CA GLY A 782 6.39 -17.05 1.64
C GLY A 782 5.73 -15.98 0.76
N SER A 783 4.48 -16.17 0.28
CA SER A 783 3.64 -15.10 -0.28
C SER A 783 2.90 -14.29 0.78
N SER A 784 2.84 -14.78 2.02
CA SER A 784 2.09 -14.16 3.11
C SER A 784 2.49 -12.71 3.33
N ASN A 785 1.46 -11.91 3.57
CA ASN A 785 1.66 -10.53 3.92
C ASN A 785 2.27 -10.43 5.30
N PHE A 786 2.89 -9.27 5.55
CA PHE A 786 3.65 -9.07 6.77
C PHE A 786 2.79 -9.09 8.04
N ALA A 787 1.47 -9.00 7.90
CA ALA A 787 0.51 -8.90 9.00
C ALA A 787 -0.26 -10.20 9.25
N ASP A 788 0.00 -11.26 8.49
CA ASP A 788 -0.64 -12.57 8.70
C ASP A 788 -0.12 -13.20 10.00
N SER A 789 -1.05 -13.60 10.87
CA SER A 789 -0.79 -14.38 12.09
C SER A 789 -1.27 -15.81 11.92
N GLU A 790 -0.74 -16.79 12.66
CA GLU A 790 -1.17 -18.21 12.57
C GLU A 790 -2.68 -18.43 12.83
N ASP A 791 -3.38 -17.45 13.41
CA ASP A 791 -4.83 -17.45 13.68
C ASP A 791 -5.67 -16.60 12.69
N SER A 792 -5.11 -16.07 11.59
CA SER A 792 -5.86 -15.25 10.63
C SER A 792 -6.66 -16.09 9.63
N ASP A 793 -7.53 -16.98 10.13
CA ASP A 793 -8.55 -17.67 9.33
C ASP A 793 -9.72 -16.70 9.04
N GLU A 794 -9.45 -15.59 8.34
CA GLU A 794 -10.54 -14.84 7.69
C GLU A 794 -10.96 -15.62 6.44
N SER A 795 -12.11 -16.28 6.48
CA SER A 795 -12.73 -16.75 5.25
C SER A 795 -12.94 -15.52 4.36
N GLY A 796 -12.33 -15.45 3.16
CA GLY A 796 -12.46 -14.33 2.22
C GLY A 796 -13.86 -14.14 1.60
N SER A 797 -14.92 -14.46 2.36
CA SER A 797 -16.32 -14.28 2.01
C SER A 797 -16.72 -12.81 2.12
N GLU A 798 -17.60 -12.37 1.23
CA GLU A 798 -18.21 -11.05 1.41
C GLU A 798 -19.25 -11.09 2.54
N PRO A 799 -19.28 -10.10 3.46
CA PRO A 799 -20.22 -10.09 4.57
C PRO A 799 -21.69 -10.26 4.12
N GLY A 800 -22.39 -11.26 4.65
CA GLY A 800 -23.78 -11.55 4.28
C GLY A 800 -23.94 -12.49 3.07
N THR A 801 -22.86 -13.02 2.53
CA THR A 801 -22.86 -14.10 1.52
C THR A 801 -22.63 -15.49 2.11
N GLU A 802 -22.33 -15.57 3.41
CA GLU A 802 -22.00 -16.81 4.15
C GLU A 802 -23.25 -17.62 4.55
N GLY A 803 -24.45 -17.17 4.13
CA GLY A 803 -25.70 -17.85 4.43
C GLY A 803 -26.33 -17.44 5.77
N GLY A 804 -27.01 -18.40 6.39
CA GLY A 804 -27.80 -18.21 7.60
C GLY A 804 -29.30 -18.39 7.36
N THR A 805 -30.07 -18.28 8.44
CA THR A 805 -31.53 -18.39 8.43
C THR A 805 -32.19 -17.11 8.94
N THR A 806 -33.46 -16.93 8.59
CA THR A 806 -34.30 -15.80 8.96
C THR A 806 -35.55 -16.32 9.67
N ALA A 807 -36.12 -15.52 10.58
CA ALA A 807 -37.29 -15.93 11.36
C ALA A 807 -38.59 -15.96 10.54
N ALA A 808 -38.68 -15.15 9.48
CA ALA A 808 -39.85 -15.07 8.61
C ALA A 808 -39.61 -15.91 7.34
N ALA A 809 -40.61 -16.68 6.93
CA ALA A 809 -40.55 -17.42 5.68
C ALA A 809 -40.70 -16.48 4.47
N GLY A 810 -39.93 -16.74 3.41
CA GLY A 810 -40.01 -16.04 2.14
C GLY A 810 -41.17 -16.51 1.25
N VAL A 811 -41.19 -16.03 0.01
CA VAL A 811 -42.31 -16.21 -0.95
C VAL A 811 -42.63 -17.66 -1.29
N ASN A 812 -41.66 -18.57 -1.20
CA ASN A 812 -41.84 -20.01 -1.42
C ASN A 812 -41.64 -20.85 -0.15
N GLY A 813 -41.72 -20.21 1.02
CA GLY A 813 -41.57 -20.87 2.32
C GLY A 813 -40.14 -21.02 2.82
N SER A 814 -39.12 -20.62 2.06
CA SER A 814 -37.73 -20.70 2.53
C SER A 814 -37.45 -19.75 3.69
N GLN A 815 -36.63 -20.20 4.64
CA GLN A 815 -36.07 -19.39 5.72
C GLN A 815 -34.62 -18.98 5.47
N ALA A 816 -34.03 -19.32 4.33
CA ALA A 816 -32.65 -18.97 4.02
C ALA A 816 -32.43 -17.45 3.96
N ARG A 817 -31.29 -16.99 4.46
CA ARG A 817 -30.87 -15.60 4.34
C ARG A 817 -30.34 -15.34 2.93
N LEU A 818 -30.94 -14.39 2.23
CA LEU A 818 -30.52 -14.02 0.88
C LEU A 818 -29.41 -12.93 0.89
N PRO A 819 -28.46 -12.99 -0.04
CA PRO A 819 -27.36 -12.04 -0.17
C PRO A 819 -27.81 -10.74 -0.86
N TYR A 820 -26.91 -9.75 -0.96
CA TYR A 820 -27.09 -8.52 -1.76
C TYR A 820 -28.35 -7.70 -1.46
N ASN A 821 -28.96 -7.90 -0.29
CA ASN A 821 -30.25 -7.28 0.08
C ASN A 821 -31.40 -7.68 -0.86
N LEU A 822 -31.35 -8.90 -1.41
CA LEU A 822 -32.50 -9.52 -2.08
C LEU A 822 -33.64 -9.75 -1.07
N ASP A 823 -34.85 -9.38 -1.46
CA ASP A 823 -36.04 -9.44 -0.63
C ASP A 823 -36.61 -10.88 -0.61
N PRO A 824 -36.58 -11.58 0.55
CA PRO A 824 -37.12 -12.93 0.65
C PRO A 824 -38.63 -13.01 0.39
N ALA A 825 -39.37 -11.91 0.58
CA ALA A 825 -40.81 -11.87 0.31
C ALA A 825 -41.14 -11.82 -1.20
N ARG A 826 -40.15 -11.57 -2.06
CA ARG A 826 -40.31 -11.50 -3.51
C ARG A 826 -39.41 -12.48 -4.28
N THR A 827 -38.38 -13.02 -3.65
CA THR A 827 -37.38 -13.86 -4.32
C THR A 827 -37.48 -15.31 -3.82
N PRO A 828 -38.00 -16.25 -4.63
CA PRO A 828 -37.93 -17.68 -4.28
C PRO A 828 -36.49 -18.18 -4.36
N VAL A 829 -36.16 -19.18 -3.56
CA VAL A 829 -34.86 -19.86 -3.62
C VAL A 829 -35.08 -21.37 -3.67
N LEU A 830 -34.26 -22.09 -4.42
CA LEU A 830 -34.25 -23.55 -4.41
C LEU A 830 -32.81 -24.05 -4.34
N GLY A 831 -32.57 -25.07 -3.52
CA GLY A 831 -31.28 -25.76 -3.47
C GLY A 831 -31.38 -27.27 -3.38
N SER A 832 -30.30 -27.96 -3.74
CA SER A 832 -30.20 -29.44 -3.77
C SER A 832 -29.65 -30.05 -2.46
N TRP A 833 -29.09 -29.25 -1.56
CA TRP A 833 -28.40 -29.75 -0.37
C TRP A 833 -29.32 -30.49 0.62
N ARG A 834 -28.80 -31.55 1.21
CA ARG A 834 -29.45 -32.30 2.30
C ARG A 834 -28.45 -32.89 3.30
N ALA A 835 -28.89 -32.97 4.56
CA ALA A 835 -28.12 -33.60 5.64
C ALA A 835 -28.08 -35.15 5.57
N GLY A 836 -28.94 -35.78 4.76
CA GLY A 836 -29.05 -37.24 4.62
C GLY A 836 -28.35 -37.80 3.37
N PRO A 837 -28.72 -39.02 2.92
CA PRO A 837 -28.19 -39.59 1.69
C PRO A 837 -28.45 -38.68 0.49
N GLN A 838 -27.37 -38.31 -0.20
CA GLN A 838 -27.43 -37.51 -1.44
C GLN A 838 -28.16 -38.30 -2.54
N ALA A 839 -28.87 -37.59 -3.40
CA ALA A 839 -29.53 -38.16 -4.57
C ALA A 839 -29.46 -37.14 -5.71
N PRO A 840 -29.35 -37.59 -6.98
CA PRO A 840 -29.26 -36.67 -8.11
C PRO A 840 -30.44 -35.70 -8.12
N ALA A 841 -30.18 -34.42 -8.37
CA ALA A 841 -31.18 -33.37 -8.38
C ALA A 841 -31.24 -32.69 -9.75
N THR A 842 -32.45 -32.40 -10.22
CA THR A 842 -32.66 -31.70 -11.49
C THR A 842 -33.70 -30.60 -11.33
N LEU A 843 -33.37 -29.43 -11.86
CA LEU A 843 -34.22 -28.25 -11.87
C LEU A 843 -34.44 -27.77 -13.29
N ARG A 844 -35.68 -27.43 -13.60
CA ARG A 844 -36.09 -26.72 -14.80
C ARG A 844 -37.17 -25.71 -14.41
N SER A 845 -36.86 -24.42 -14.52
CA SER A 845 -37.82 -23.38 -14.15
C SER A 845 -38.94 -23.22 -15.19
N ALA A 846 -39.94 -22.41 -14.84
CA ALA A 846 -40.86 -21.81 -15.80
C ALA A 846 -40.12 -20.93 -16.82
N TRP A 847 -40.82 -20.54 -17.88
CA TRP A 847 -40.35 -19.52 -18.81
C TRP A 847 -40.53 -18.12 -18.21
N TYR A 848 -39.44 -17.35 -18.20
CA TYR A 848 -39.39 -15.95 -17.84
C TYR A 848 -39.38 -15.09 -19.09
N ARG A 849 -40.14 -13.98 -19.06
CA ARG A 849 -40.25 -13.04 -20.18
C ARG A 849 -38.98 -12.20 -20.27
N LEU A 850 -38.34 -12.17 -21.44
CA LEU A 850 -37.31 -11.18 -21.73
C LEU A 850 -37.98 -9.86 -22.19
N PRO A 851 -37.46 -8.69 -21.78
CA PRO A 851 -37.84 -7.41 -22.37
C PRO A 851 -37.57 -7.37 -23.88
N PRO A 852 -38.18 -6.43 -24.63
CA PRO A 852 -37.81 -6.15 -26.01
C PRO A 852 -36.30 -5.91 -26.14
N SER A 853 -35.67 -6.33 -27.25
CA SER A 853 -34.21 -6.31 -27.40
C SER A 853 -33.57 -4.94 -27.20
N GLY A 854 -34.26 -3.84 -27.55
CA GLY A 854 -33.78 -2.47 -27.35
C GLY A 854 -33.76 -1.98 -25.90
N ASP A 855 -34.50 -2.66 -25.00
CA ASP A 855 -34.67 -2.26 -23.61
C ASP A 855 -33.89 -3.18 -22.63
N ARG A 856 -33.04 -4.08 -23.16
CA ARG A 856 -32.28 -5.03 -22.32
C ARG A 856 -31.01 -4.40 -21.79
N GLY A 857 -30.76 -4.61 -20.50
CA GLY A 857 -29.43 -4.42 -19.91
C GLY A 857 -28.38 -5.37 -20.52
N PRO A 858 -27.09 -5.12 -20.29
CA PRO A 858 -26.00 -5.84 -20.94
C PRO A 858 -25.81 -7.29 -20.44
N LEU A 859 -26.42 -7.65 -19.31
CA LEU A 859 -26.22 -8.93 -18.62
C LEU A 859 -27.55 -9.60 -18.27
N LEU A 860 -27.53 -10.93 -18.22
CA LEU A 860 -28.48 -11.76 -17.50
C LEU A 860 -27.76 -12.34 -16.28
N VAL A 861 -28.35 -12.18 -15.09
CA VAL A 861 -27.73 -12.55 -13.81
C VAL A 861 -28.62 -13.53 -13.04
N VAL A 862 -27.99 -14.48 -12.38
CA VAL A 862 -28.60 -15.38 -11.39
C VAL A 862 -27.73 -15.37 -10.14
N SER A 863 -28.32 -15.16 -8.97
CA SER A 863 -27.58 -15.41 -7.72
C SER A 863 -27.62 -16.89 -7.41
N ALA A 864 -26.45 -17.48 -7.19
CA ALA A 864 -26.27 -18.90 -6.92
C ALA A 864 -25.31 -19.12 -5.74
N ALA A 865 -25.41 -20.28 -5.11
CA ALA A 865 -24.55 -20.72 -4.01
C ALA A 865 -24.23 -22.22 -4.16
N GLY A 866 -23.19 -22.67 -3.48
CA GLY A 866 -22.73 -24.05 -3.50
C GLY A 866 -21.54 -24.30 -4.43
N ARG A 867 -21.04 -25.53 -4.39
CA ARG A 867 -19.93 -26.01 -5.22
C ARG A 867 -20.51 -26.76 -6.40
N PHE A 868 -20.26 -26.25 -7.60
CA PHE A 868 -20.76 -26.81 -8.85
C PHE A 868 -19.85 -26.44 -10.02
N ASP A 869 -19.90 -27.23 -11.08
CA ASP A 869 -19.17 -27.04 -12.32
C ASP A 869 -19.88 -26.06 -13.27
N ALA A 870 -19.12 -25.42 -14.16
CA ALA A 870 -19.63 -24.36 -15.04
C ALA A 870 -20.75 -24.80 -16.01
N ASN A 871 -20.92 -26.10 -16.24
CA ASN A 871 -21.95 -26.68 -17.12
C ASN A 871 -23.19 -27.18 -16.36
N GLU A 872 -23.22 -27.08 -15.04
CA GLU A 872 -24.33 -27.60 -14.22
C GLU A 872 -25.48 -26.61 -14.06
N VAL A 873 -25.22 -25.30 -14.17
CA VAL A 873 -26.27 -24.26 -14.16
C VAL A 873 -26.26 -23.52 -15.49
N LEU A 874 -27.35 -23.63 -16.24
CA LEU A 874 -27.46 -23.15 -17.62
C LEU A 874 -28.74 -22.34 -17.83
N VAL A 875 -28.72 -21.47 -18.84
CA VAL A 875 -29.92 -20.78 -19.34
C VAL A 875 -30.29 -21.36 -20.70
N GLN A 876 -31.56 -21.72 -20.85
CA GLN A 876 -32.16 -22.02 -22.14
C GLN A 876 -32.99 -20.83 -22.61
N TRP A 877 -32.80 -20.41 -23.86
CA TRP A 877 -33.62 -19.37 -24.48
C TRP A 877 -34.58 -19.98 -25.52
N ALA A 878 -35.67 -19.29 -25.82
CA ALA A 878 -36.60 -19.65 -26.88
C ALA A 878 -37.29 -18.42 -27.47
N THR A 879 -37.77 -18.56 -28.71
CA THR A 879 -38.81 -17.68 -29.29
C THR A 879 -40.19 -18.08 -28.77
N GLU A 880 -41.21 -17.26 -29.02
CA GLU A 880 -42.61 -17.59 -28.69
C GLU A 880 -43.06 -18.94 -29.28
N GLU A 881 -42.76 -19.17 -30.56
CA GLU A 881 -43.15 -20.41 -31.27
C GLU A 881 -42.42 -21.63 -30.70
N GLN A 882 -41.11 -21.50 -30.43
CA GLN A 882 -40.31 -22.58 -29.86
C GLN A 882 -40.79 -22.95 -28.46
N ALA A 883 -41.03 -21.96 -27.60
CA ALA A 883 -41.53 -22.17 -26.25
C ALA A 883 -42.93 -22.78 -26.23
N ALA A 884 -43.83 -22.33 -27.12
CA ALA A 884 -45.17 -22.91 -27.28
C ALA A 884 -45.13 -24.39 -27.70
N ASN A 885 -44.12 -24.77 -28.50
CA ASN A 885 -43.86 -26.15 -28.90
C ASN A 885 -43.05 -26.95 -27.85
N GLY A 886 -42.76 -26.38 -26.67
CA GLY A 886 -41.98 -27.02 -25.61
C GLY A 886 -40.50 -27.23 -25.94
N LYS A 887 -39.96 -26.56 -26.96
CA LYS A 887 -38.59 -26.73 -27.45
C LYS A 887 -37.72 -25.51 -27.10
N PRO A 888 -36.51 -25.70 -26.55
CA PRO A 888 -35.55 -24.60 -26.44
C PRO A 888 -34.98 -24.25 -27.83
N GLY A 889 -34.63 -22.97 -28.03
CA GLY A 889 -33.88 -22.49 -29.19
C GLY A 889 -32.37 -22.69 -29.06
N GLY A 890 -31.88 -22.78 -27.82
CA GLY A 890 -30.51 -23.19 -27.48
C GLY A 890 -30.18 -22.98 -26.01
N THR A 891 -28.92 -23.20 -25.64
CA THR A 891 -28.43 -23.14 -24.25
C THR A 891 -27.14 -22.32 -24.13
N ILE A 892 -27.03 -21.50 -23.10
CA ILE A 892 -25.81 -20.77 -22.72
C ILE A 892 -25.39 -21.13 -21.29
N GLY A 893 -24.09 -21.11 -21.04
CA GLY A 893 -23.53 -21.18 -19.69
C GLY A 893 -23.36 -19.80 -19.07
N PHE A 894 -23.09 -19.80 -17.77
CA PHE A 894 -22.71 -18.60 -17.02
C PHE A 894 -21.21 -18.55 -16.80
N ALA A 895 -20.69 -17.34 -16.60
CA ALA A 895 -19.46 -17.19 -15.88
C ALA A 895 -19.71 -17.11 -14.38
N ASP A 896 -18.83 -17.80 -13.66
CA ASP A 896 -18.81 -17.84 -12.21
C ASP A 896 -17.55 -17.12 -11.72
N VAL A 897 -17.75 -15.99 -11.05
CA VAL A 897 -16.70 -15.19 -10.43
C VAL A 897 -17.18 -14.89 -9.03
N GLY A 898 -16.53 -15.49 -8.04
CA GLY A 898 -16.86 -15.33 -6.64
C GLY A 898 -16.26 -16.42 -5.79
N ALA A 899 -16.55 -16.37 -4.49
CA ALA A 899 -16.08 -17.33 -3.52
C ALA A 899 -16.97 -18.58 -3.50
N VAL A 900 -16.37 -19.76 -3.47
CA VAL A 900 -17.07 -21.05 -3.37
C VAL A 900 -16.91 -21.57 -1.95
N PRO A 901 -17.96 -22.12 -1.29
CA PRO A 901 -19.35 -22.32 -1.76
C PRO A 901 -20.32 -21.14 -1.48
N ALA A 902 -19.83 -19.95 -1.13
CA ALA A 902 -20.66 -18.79 -0.77
C ALA A 902 -21.60 -18.30 -1.90
N TRP A 903 -22.56 -17.45 -1.52
CA TRP A 903 -23.42 -16.76 -2.48
C TRP A 903 -22.62 -15.88 -3.45
N ARG A 904 -22.93 -15.98 -4.73
CA ARG A 904 -22.30 -15.21 -5.81
C ARG A 904 -23.25 -14.99 -6.99
N ASN A 905 -22.91 -14.06 -7.87
CA ASN A 905 -23.71 -13.75 -9.05
C ASN A 905 -23.11 -14.40 -10.31
N LEU A 906 -23.80 -15.41 -10.82
CA LEU A 906 -23.57 -15.99 -12.13
C LEU A 906 -24.03 -15.00 -13.21
N ARG A 907 -23.22 -14.82 -14.25
CA ARG A 907 -23.47 -13.78 -15.26
C ARG A 907 -23.25 -14.26 -16.69
N ALA A 908 -24.20 -13.95 -17.55
CA ALA A 908 -24.16 -14.24 -18.97
C ALA A 908 -24.35 -12.94 -19.75
N PRO A 909 -23.45 -12.60 -20.69
CA PRO A 909 -23.64 -11.44 -21.55
C PRO A 909 -24.91 -11.58 -22.38
N MET A 910 -25.73 -10.52 -22.44
CA MET A 910 -26.95 -10.52 -23.24
C MET A 910 -26.64 -10.71 -24.74
N SER A 911 -25.45 -10.32 -25.19
CA SER A 911 -24.94 -10.56 -26.55
C SER A 911 -24.76 -12.04 -26.91
N ALA A 912 -24.72 -12.94 -25.92
CA ALA A 912 -24.70 -14.39 -26.17
C ALA A 912 -26.11 -14.96 -26.44
N ILE A 913 -27.17 -14.20 -26.11
CA ILE A 913 -28.55 -14.57 -26.38
C ILE A 913 -28.98 -13.93 -27.72
N PRO A 914 -29.50 -14.71 -28.69
CA PRO A 914 -29.95 -14.15 -29.96
C PRO A 914 -31.06 -13.10 -29.78
N GLU A 915 -31.06 -12.04 -30.58
CA GLU A 915 -32.01 -10.93 -30.47
C GLU A 915 -33.47 -11.37 -30.57
N GLN A 916 -33.76 -12.41 -31.36
CA GLN A 916 -35.09 -12.98 -31.53
C GLN A 916 -35.62 -13.76 -30.31
N ALA A 917 -34.76 -14.07 -29.32
CA ALA A 917 -35.19 -14.76 -28.11
C ALA A 917 -36.16 -13.89 -27.31
N THR A 918 -37.31 -14.44 -26.91
CA THR A 918 -38.33 -13.70 -26.14
C THR A 918 -38.52 -14.26 -24.74
N ARG A 919 -38.02 -15.46 -24.47
CA ARG A 919 -38.17 -16.17 -23.20
C ARG A 919 -36.87 -16.86 -22.79
N VAL A 920 -36.62 -16.95 -21.49
CA VAL A 920 -35.52 -17.71 -20.89
C VAL A 920 -36.01 -18.61 -19.76
N ARG A 921 -35.32 -19.71 -19.49
CA ARG A 921 -35.52 -20.53 -18.30
C ARG A 921 -34.19 -21.05 -17.78
N LEU A 922 -34.14 -21.33 -16.47
CA LEU A 922 -32.99 -21.96 -15.84
C LEU A 922 -33.11 -23.48 -15.90
N VAL A 923 -31.96 -24.11 -16.09
CA VAL A 923 -31.79 -25.55 -15.98
C VAL A 923 -30.60 -25.80 -15.07
N ALA A 924 -30.79 -26.60 -14.03
CA ALA A 924 -29.70 -27.05 -13.17
C ALA A 924 -29.71 -28.57 -13.01
N SER A 925 -28.53 -29.18 -12.97
CA SER A 925 -28.33 -30.61 -12.73
C SER A 925 -27.22 -30.82 -11.72
N ASP A 926 -27.51 -31.58 -10.68
CA ASP A 926 -26.58 -31.97 -9.63
C ASP A 926 -26.53 -33.51 -9.61
N ASP A 927 -25.50 -34.06 -10.23
CA ASP A 927 -25.30 -35.51 -10.37
C ASP A 927 -24.21 -36.05 -9.42
N ASP A 928 -23.51 -35.18 -8.69
CA ASP A 928 -22.51 -35.57 -7.69
C ASP A 928 -23.21 -35.90 -6.35
N LEU A 929 -22.81 -37.02 -5.75
CA LEU A 929 -23.35 -37.48 -4.47
C LEU A 929 -22.50 -37.07 -3.28
N SER A 930 -21.48 -36.23 -3.50
CA SER A 930 -20.70 -35.58 -2.46
C SER A 930 -21.58 -34.57 -1.70
N PRO A 931 -21.64 -34.63 -0.35
CA PRO A 931 -22.41 -33.65 0.42
C PRO A 931 -21.83 -32.23 0.37
N GLN A 932 -20.59 -32.07 -0.13
CA GLN A 932 -19.96 -30.77 -0.36
C GLN A 932 -20.33 -30.16 -1.72
N HIS A 933 -20.82 -30.99 -2.66
CA HIS A 933 -21.30 -30.56 -3.96
C HIS A 933 -22.81 -30.37 -3.87
N TRP A 934 -23.27 -29.16 -4.16
CA TRP A 934 -24.69 -28.82 -4.12
C TRP A 934 -24.89 -27.48 -4.84
N ILE A 935 -26.11 -27.24 -5.29
CA ILE A 935 -26.49 -26.08 -6.08
C ILE A 935 -27.65 -25.38 -5.39
N ALA A 936 -27.55 -24.06 -5.21
CA ALA A 936 -28.69 -23.20 -4.93
C ALA A 936 -28.79 -22.10 -5.99
N VAL A 937 -30.01 -21.77 -6.40
CA VAL A 937 -30.28 -20.74 -7.41
C VAL A 937 -31.46 -19.85 -7.02
N THR A 938 -31.44 -18.64 -7.58
CA THR A 938 -32.54 -17.66 -7.56
C THR A 938 -33.08 -17.46 -8.98
N PRO A 939 -34.23 -16.78 -9.17
CA PRO A 939 -34.72 -16.43 -10.51
C PRO A 939 -33.73 -15.55 -11.29
N PRO A 940 -33.77 -15.62 -12.63
CA PRO A 940 -32.96 -14.75 -13.47
C PRO A 940 -33.43 -13.30 -13.39
N ARG A 941 -32.47 -12.36 -13.41
CA ARG A 941 -32.71 -10.92 -13.47
C ARG A 941 -31.83 -10.24 -14.52
N ILE A 942 -32.30 -9.10 -15.03
CA ILE A 942 -31.52 -8.20 -15.87
C ILE A 942 -31.23 -6.95 -15.02
N PRO A 943 -29.98 -6.74 -14.57
CA PRO A 943 -29.66 -5.68 -13.61
C PRO A 943 -29.78 -4.28 -14.24
N GLU A 944 -30.27 -3.31 -13.46
CA GLU A 944 -30.17 -1.89 -13.79
C GLU A 944 -28.80 -1.36 -13.34
N LEU A 945 -27.95 -1.07 -14.31
CA LEU A 945 -26.55 -0.76 -14.06
C LEU A 945 -26.26 0.73 -14.20
N ARG A 946 -25.57 1.30 -13.22
CA ARG A 946 -24.99 2.65 -13.26
C ARG A 946 -23.51 2.60 -12.95
N SER A 947 -22.71 3.55 -13.46
CA SER A 947 -21.28 3.56 -13.14
C SER A 947 -21.06 3.80 -11.64
N LEU A 948 -19.98 3.26 -11.07
CA LEU A 948 -19.62 3.48 -9.67
C LEU A 948 -19.46 4.97 -9.36
N GLN A 949 -18.90 5.74 -10.29
CA GLN A 949 -18.79 7.19 -10.16
C GLN A 949 -20.16 7.88 -10.01
N ASP A 950 -21.21 7.40 -10.70
CA ASP A 950 -22.56 7.97 -10.61
C ASP A 950 -23.31 7.56 -9.33
N VAL A 951 -22.92 6.44 -8.71
CA VAL A 951 -23.53 5.91 -7.48
C VAL A 951 -22.84 6.47 -6.24
N VAL A 952 -21.52 6.34 -6.15
CA VAL A 952 -20.70 6.72 -4.98
C VAL A 952 -20.32 8.21 -5.03
N GLY A 953 -20.14 8.76 -6.23
CA GLY A 953 -19.74 10.16 -6.40
C GLY A 953 -18.31 10.46 -5.93
N SER A 954 -18.08 11.73 -5.60
CA SER A 954 -16.77 12.27 -5.17
C SER A 954 -16.83 13.03 -3.84
N THR A 955 -17.99 13.04 -3.18
CA THR A 955 -18.26 13.79 -1.95
C THR A 955 -18.38 12.88 -0.73
N ASP A 956 -19.06 11.75 -0.89
CA ASP A 956 -19.24 10.78 0.17
C ASP A 956 -17.89 10.23 0.65
N PRO A 957 -17.73 10.04 1.98
CA PRO A 957 -16.53 9.42 2.54
C PRO A 957 -16.48 7.94 2.22
N VAL A 958 -15.40 7.51 1.58
CA VAL A 958 -15.16 6.13 1.18
C VAL A 958 -14.00 5.55 1.97
N MET A 959 -14.17 4.34 2.51
CA MET A 959 -13.07 3.51 2.97
C MET A 959 -12.43 2.81 1.75
N LEU A 960 -11.39 3.43 1.20
CA LEU A 960 -10.60 2.82 0.14
C LEU A 960 -9.55 1.90 0.76
N ASP A 961 -9.59 0.60 0.48
CA ASP A 961 -8.52 -0.30 0.85
C ASP A 961 -7.21 0.12 0.15
N TRP A 962 -6.06 -0.11 0.79
CA TRP A 962 -4.81 0.55 0.41
C TRP A 962 -4.29 0.23 -1.00
N LEU A 963 -4.66 -0.91 -1.57
CA LEU A 963 -4.30 -1.28 -2.95
C LEU A 963 -5.07 -0.47 -4.01
N VAL A 964 -6.32 -0.11 -3.73
CA VAL A 964 -7.25 0.39 -4.76
C VAL A 964 -7.16 1.91 -4.97
N GLY A 965 -6.48 2.64 -4.08
CA GLY A 965 -6.50 4.11 -4.04
C GLY A 965 -6.07 4.82 -5.33
N LEU A 966 -5.14 4.25 -6.12
CA LEU A 966 -4.71 4.85 -7.39
C LEU A 966 -5.71 4.59 -8.54
N ALA A 967 -6.48 3.50 -8.46
CA ALA A 967 -7.50 3.17 -9.46
C ALA A 967 -8.80 3.98 -9.27
N PHE A 968 -9.05 4.46 -8.05
CA PHE A 968 -10.22 5.28 -7.67
C PHE A 968 -9.81 6.70 -7.22
N PRO A 969 -9.15 7.50 -8.08
CA PRO A 969 -8.59 8.79 -7.68
C PRO A 969 -9.64 9.89 -7.41
N CYS A 970 -10.87 9.71 -7.89
CA CYS A 970 -11.97 10.67 -7.74
C CYS A 970 -12.80 10.46 -6.47
N GLN A 971 -12.82 9.25 -5.92
CA GLN A 971 -13.47 8.98 -4.64
C GLN A 971 -12.66 9.65 -3.53
N ARG A 972 -13.36 10.22 -2.55
CA ARG A 972 -12.75 10.90 -1.42
C ARG A 972 -12.60 9.89 -0.27
N PRO A 973 -11.38 9.64 0.23
CA PRO A 973 -11.24 8.87 1.46
C PRO A 973 -11.92 9.59 2.64
N PHE A 974 -12.37 8.86 3.64
CA PHE A 974 -12.82 9.48 4.88
C PHE A 974 -11.65 10.22 5.55
N PHE A 975 -11.94 11.34 6.21
CA PHE A 975 -10.90 12.12 6.90
C PHE A 975 -10.87 11.83 8.39
N HIS A 976 -9.81 12.28 9.05
CA HIS A 976 -9.76 12.35 10.50
C HIS A 976 -9.22 13.70 10.94
N ARG A 977 -9.70 14.18 12.08
CA ARG A 977 -9.26 15.44 12.67
C ARG A 977 -9.40 15.37 14.19
N TYR A 978 -8.40 15.88 14.91
CA TYR A 978 -8.39 15.89 16.37
C TYR A 978 -8.68 14.51 16.99
N GLY A 979 -8.13 13.45 16.39
CA GLY A 979 -8.28 12.08 16.88
C GLY A 979 -9.61 11.39 16.52
N VAL A 980 -10.57 12.08 15.90
CA VAL A 980 -11.86 11.50 15.47
C VAL A 980 -11.91 11.34 13.95
N THR A 981 -12.41 10.20 13.47
CA THR A 981 -12.60 9.93 12.04
C THR A 981 -14.01 10.31 11.57
N GLU A 982 -14.15 10.62 10.29
CA GLU A 982 -15.46 10.67 9.63
C GLU A 982 -15.99 9.23 9.45
N VAL A 983 -17.31 9.05 9.53
CA VAL A 983 -17.94 7.73 9.34
C VAL A 983 -18.06 7.43 7.83
N PRO A 984 -17.36 6.42 7.29
CA PRO A 984 -17.46 6.08 5.87
C PRO A 984 -18.81 5.48 5.51
N LYS A 985 -19.29 5.75 4.29
CA LYS A 985 -20.56 5.20 3.76
C LYS A 985 -20.35 4.01 2.83
N TRP A 986 -19.16 3.92 2.25
CA TRP A 986 -18.81 2.91 1.26
C TRP A 986 -17.43 2.33 1.60
N ARG A 987 -17.21 1.07 1.24
CA ARG A 987 -15.87 0.46 1.20
C ARG A 987 -15.60 -0.10 -0.18
N ILE A 988 -14.41 0.18 -0.73
CA ILE A 988 -13.94 -0.40 -2.00
C ILE A 988 -12.77 -1.32 -1.70
N LEU A 989 -12.90 -2.59 -2.10
CA LEU A 989 -11.95 -3.66 -1.84
C LEU A 989 -11.27 -4.11 -3.14
N PRO A 990 -10.03 -4.64 -3.09
CA PRO A 990 -9.43 -5.36 -4.21
C PRO A 990 -10.15 -6.68 -4.49
N ASP A 991 -9.69 -7.43 -5.48
CA ASP A 991 -10.15 -8.79 -5.79
C ASP A 991 -9.99 -9.72 -4.58
N ARG A 992 -10.72 -10.84 -4.56
CA ARG A 992 -10.78 -11.74 -3.38
C ARG A 992 -9.40 -12.11 -2.82
N PHE A 993 -8.48 -12.55 -3.68
CA PHE A 993 -7.11 -12.92 -3.28
C PHE A 993 -6.38 -11.71 -2.70
N GLY A 994 -6.53 -10.53 -3.33
CA GLY A 994 -5.99 -9.28 -2.81
C GLY A 994 -6.61 -8.89 -1.47
N ALA A 995 -7.91 -9.11 -1.25
CA ALA A 995 -8.57 -8.71 -0.02
C ALA A 995 -8.16 -9.60 1.16
N GLU A 996 -8.19 -10.93 0.97
CA GLU A 996 -7.82 -11.91 2.01
C GLU A 996 -6.36 -11.73 2.44
N ALA A 997 -5.44 -11.61 1.49
CA ALA A 997 -4.03 -11.41 1.79
C ALA A 997 -3.75 -10.05 2.46
N ASN A 998 -4.46 -8.97 2.10
CA ASN A 998 -4.03 -7.60 2.44
C ASN A 998 -4.91 -6.90 3.49
N SER A 999 -6.08 -7.43 3.84
CA SER A 999 -6.95 -6.91 4.92
C SER A 999 -6.29 -6.96 6.31
N PRO A 1000 -5.47 -7.98 6.67
CA PRO A 1000 -4.75 -8.02 7.95
C PRO A 1000 -3.84 -6.81 8.20
N VAL A 1001 -3.47 -6.04 7.16
CA VAL A 1001 -2.74 -4.78 7.33
C VAL A 1001 -3.57 -3.73 8.08
N MET A 1002 -4.88 -3.72 7.90
CA MET A 1002 -5.83 -2.69 8.34
C MET A 1002 -6.70 -3.13 9.53
N ASP A 1003 -6.42 -4.28 10.10
CA ASP A 1003 -7.24 -4.95 11.12
C ASP A 1003 -7.15 -4.31 12.53
N TYR A 1004 -7.87 -4.90 13.48
CA TYR A 1004 -7.85 -4.47 14.88
C TYR A 1004 -6.46 -4.61 15.52
N LEU A 1005 -5.73 -5.70 15.27
CA LEU A 1005 -4.44 -5.98 15.92
C LEU A 1005 -3.35 -5.00 15.46
N GLY A 1006 -3.45 -4.52 14.22
CA GLY A 1006 -2.59 -3.47 13.68
C GLY A 1006 -2.99 -2.05 14.05
N GLY A 1007 -4.18 -1.84 14.64
CA GLY A 1007 -4.76 -0.52 14.90
C GLY A 1007 -5.32 0.17 13.66
N GLY A 1008 -5.64 -0.57 12.59
CA GLY A 1008 -6.13 -0.02 11.34
C GLY A 1008 -7.62 0.32 11.35
N PRO A 1009 -8.14 0.96 10.29
CA PRO A 1009 -9.51 1.46 10.28
C PRO A 1009 -10.59 0.37 10.38
N LEU A 1010 -10.29 -0.90 10.08
CA LEU A 1010 -11.27 -1.98 10.21
C LEU A 1010 -11.66 -2.23 11.67
N GLY A 1011 -10.76 -2.02 12.64
CA GLY A 1011 -11.09 -2.19 14.05
C GLY A 1011 -12.09 -1.14 14.57
N ILE A 1012 -12.31 -0.04 13.83
CA ILE A 1012 -13.35 0.96 14.11
C ILE A 1012 -14.64 0.58 13.38
N THR A 1013 -14.56 0.34 12.06
CA THR A 1013 -15.75 0.09 11.24
C THR A 1013 -16.44 -1.21 11.62
N GLU A 1014 -15.72 -2.24 12.07
CA GLU A 1014 -16.28 -3.52 12.57
C GLU A 1014 -17.20 -3.33 13.78
N LEU A 1015 -16.93 -2.31 14.61
CA LEU A 1015 -17.75 -1.99 15.78
C LEU A 1015 -18.90 -1.04 15.46
N LEU A 1016 -18.68 -0.10 14.54
CA LEU A 1016 -19.64 0.98 14.27
C LEU A 1016 -20.65 0.65 13.16
N LEU A 1017 -20.22 -0.13 12.17
CA LEU A 1017 -20.90 -0.28 10.89
C LEU A 1017 -21.15 -1.75 10.56
N ARG A 1018 -22.27 -1.99 9.89
CA ARG A 1018 -22.58 -3.23 9.19
C ARG A 1018 -22.29 -3.06 7.71
N ALA A 1019 -21.42 -3.91 7.16
CA ALA A 1019 -21.17 -3.99 5.73
C ALA A 1019 -22.30 -4.75 5.01
N VAL A 1020 -22.70 -4.25 3.84
CA VAL A 1020 -23.66 -4.87 2.93
C VAL A 1020 -23.05 -4.88 1.52
N PRO A 1021 -22.76 -6.05 0.93
CA PRO A 1021 -22.16 -6.14 -0.39
C PRO A 1021 -23.14 -5.70 -1.47
N VAL A 1022 -22.62 -5.01 -2.48
CA VAL A 1022 -23.38 -4.50 -3.62
C VAL A 1022 -22.90 -5.21 -4.89
N PRO A 1023 -23.81 -5.77 -5.72
CA PRO A 1023 -23.40 -6.42 -6.97
C PRO A 1023 -22.73 -5.42 -7.91
N THR A 1024 -21.53 -5.78 -8.36
CA THR A 1024 -20.74 -4.95 -9.29
C THR A 1024 -20.11 -5.78 -10.39
N TYR A 1025 -19.94 -5.16 -11.56
CA TYR A 1025 -19.50 -5.82 -12.78
C TYR A 1025 -18.55 -4.91 -13.57
N LEU A 1026 -17.45 -5.46 -14.08
CA LEU A 1026 -16.51 -4.71 -14.91
C LEU A 1026 -17.02 -4.62 -16.36
N GLU A 1027 -17.27 -3.41 -16.84
CA GLU A 1027 -17.77 -3.18 -18.19
C GLU A 1027 -16.78 -3.68 -19.25
N GLY A 1028 -17.27 -4.50 -20.17
CA GLY A 1028 -16.48 -5.09 -21.26
C GLY A 1028 -15.60 -6.28 -20.88
N ASP A 1029 -15.43 -6.58 -19.60
CA ASP A 1029 -14.72 -7.78 -19.10
C ASP A 1029 -15.51 -8.43 -17.95
N TRP A 1030 -16.69 -8.95 -18.29
CA TRP A 1030 -17.66 -9.48 -17.33
C TRP A 1030 -17.14 -10.66 -16.51
N PHE A 1031 -16.08 -11.33 -16.94
CA PHE A 1031 -15.57 -12.55 -16.31
C PHE A 1031 -14.40 -12.28 -15.36
N ARG A 1032 -14.12 -11.01 -15.09
CA ARG A 1032 -13.06 -10.57 -14.19
C ARG A 1032 -13.60 -10.22 -12.82
N ASP A 1033 -12.89 -10.67 -11.79
CA ASP A 1033 -12.95 -10.08 -10.47
C ASP A 1033 -12.09 -8.81 -10.46
N TRP A 1034 -12.73 -7.65 -10.34
CA TRP A 1034 -12.04 -6.37 -10.22
C TRP A 1034 -11.83 -5.99 -8.74
N GLY A 1035 -12.53 -6.66 -7.83
CA GLY A 1035 -12.79 -6.26 -6.46
C GLY A 1035 -14.28 -6.12 -6.16
N SER A 1036 -14.58 -5.52 -5.02
CA SER A 1036 -15.95 -5.39 -4.54
C SER A 1036 -16.27 -4.04 -3.93
N LEU A 1037 -17.57 -3.75 -3.85
CA LEU A 1037 -18.13 -2.55 -3.25
C LEU A 1037 -19.08 -2.95 -2.13
N GLN A 1038 -18.88 -2.35 -0.95
CA GLN A 1038 -19.77 -2.54 0.19
C GLN A 1038 -20.40 -1.21 0.57
N GLN A 1039 -21.70 -1.24 0.85
CA GLN A 1039 -22.38 -0.16 1.55
C GLN A 1039 -22.23 -0.36 3.06
N LEU A 1040 -21.82 0.68 3.78
CA LEU A 1040 -21.65 0.65 5.23
C LEU A 1040 -22.84 1.33 5.90
N ARG A 1041 -23.56 0.60 6.76
CA ARG A 1041 -24.74 1.10 7.49
C ARG A 1041 -24.48 1.11 8.99
N GLN A 1042 -24.80 2.21 9.65
CA GLN A 1042 -24.66 2.32 11.10
C GLN A 1042 -25.65 1.42 11.84
N PHE A 1043 -25.22 0.86 12.97
CA PHE A 1043 -26.11 0.12 13.87
C PHE A 1043 -27.16 1.03 14.53
N TYR A 1044 -26.82 2.30 14.79
CA TYR A 1044 -27.71 3.34 15.32
C TYR A 1044 -27.89 4.43 14.26
N PRO A 1045 -28.93 4.37 13.42
CA PRO A 1045 -29.11 5.32 12.30
C PRO A 1045 -29.37 6.77 12.72
N ASN A 1046 -29.81 6.97 13.96
CA ASN A 1046 -30.13 8.30 14.50
C ASN A 1046 -28.96 8.92 15.28
N ALA A 1047 -27.81 8.23 15.38
CA ALA A 1047 -26.63 8.79 16.02
C ALA A 1047 -26.09 9.97 15.18
N LYS A 1048 -25.76 11.07 15.85
CA LYS A 1048 -25.20 12.27 15.21
C LYS A 1048 -23.70 12.31 15.46
N THR A 1049 -22.94 12.97 14.59
CA THR A 1049 -21.52 13.23 14.87
C THR A 1049 -21.39 14.07 16.14
N ALA A 1050 -20.51 13.66 17.06
CA ALA A 1050 -20.32 14.36 18.31
C ALA A 1050 -19.67 15.74 18.12
N GLU A 1051 -20.14 16.72 18.88
CA GLU A 1051 -19.44 18.00 19.02
C GLU A 1051 -18.26 17.85 19.99
N LEU A 1052 -17.07 18.32 19.57
CA LEU A 1052 -15.85 18.27 20.39
C LEU A 1052 -15.57 19.64 21.00
N GLU A 1053 -15.24 19.66 22.28
CA GLU A 1053 -14.72 20.86 22.93
C GLU A 1053 -13.22 20.97 22.66
N LEU A 1054 -12.83 22.01 21.92
CA LEU A 1054 -11.44 22.23 21.52
C LEU A 1054 -10.75 23.22 22.44
N GLY A 1055 -9.51 22.89 22.78
CA GLY A 1055 -8.61 23.76 23.54
C GLY A 1055 -7.22 23.81 22.92
N THR A 1056 -6.34 24.61 23.53
CA THR A 1056 -4.94 24.71 23.11
C THR A 1056 -4.03 24.64 24.33
N ALA A 1057 -2.93 23.90 24.22
CA ALA A 1057 -1.95 23.81 25.28
C ALA A 1057 -0.52 23.86 24.73
N THR A 1058 0.35 24.61 25.40
CA THR A 1058 1.79 24.61 25.05
C THR A 1058 2.47 23.44 25.76
N ARG A 1059 3.11 22.56 25.00
CA ARG A 1059 3.85 21.39 25.49
C ARG A 1059 5.34 21.53 25.21
N SER A 1060 6.17 20.94 26.07
CA SER A 1060 7.61 20.82 25.81
C SER A 1060 7.88 19.69 24.80
N GLY A 1061 9.05 19.68 24.17
CA GLY A 1061 9.45 18.58 23.26
C GLY A 1061 9.69 17.22 23.94
N LEU A 1062 9.55 17.17 25.28
CA LEU A 1062 9.76 15.98 26.11
C LEU A 1062 8.48 15.49 26.80
N TRP A 1063 7.35 16.14 26.57
CA TRP A 1063 6.08 15.80 27.21
C TRP A 1063 5.40 14.60 26.53
N SER A 1064 4.67 13.80 27.31
CA SER A 1064 3.79 12.73 26.86
C SER A 1064 2.59 12.62 27.82
N PRO A 1065 1.35 12.49 27.32
CA PRO A 1065 0.16 12.42 28.18
C PRO A 1065 -0.01 11.04 28.84
N ALA A 1066 0.13 9.96 28.06
CA ALA A 1066 -0.09 8.59 28.47
C ALA A 1066 0.65 7.60 27.55
N PRO A 1067 0.89 6.35 27.99
CA PRO A 1067 1.31 5.28 27.09
C PRO A 1067 0.27 5.02 25.99
N LEU A 1068 0.74 4.67 24.78
CA LEU A 1068 -0.13 4.17 23.72
C LEU A 1068 -0.53 2.72 24.05
N ARG A 1069 -1.82 2.41 23.94
CA ARG A 1069 -2.35 1.08 24.22
C ARG A 1069 -2.18 0.18 22.98
N PRO A 1070 -1.38 -0.89 23.02
CA PRO A 1070 -1.46 -1.94 21.99
C PRO A 1070 -2.79 -2.70 22.13
N SER A 1071 -3.33 -3.18 21.01
CA SER A 1071 -4.61 -3.87 20.89
C SER A 1071 -4.76 -5.08 21.81
#